data_AF-G9MPW1-F1
#
_entry.id   AF-G9MPW1-F1
#
_cell.length_a   1.000
_cell.length_b   1.000
_cell.length_c   1.000
_cell.angle_alpha   90.00
_cell.angle_beta   90.00
_cell.angle_gamma   90.00
#
_symmetry.space_group_name_H-M   'P 1'
#
loop_
_entity.id
_entity.type
_entity.pdbx_description
1 polymer ?
#
loop_
_entity_poly.entity_id
_entity_poly.type
_entity_poly.pdbx_seq_one_letter_code
_entity_poly.pdbx_strand_id
1 'polypeptide(L)'
;MVSRNIFAEPIDVKRPPSQIPVREDHPVPRKGISENAPLQTNKFYSNFFLDDQRCPTFTFPYSLAWAGGKGVTASWGMACSHVEASQRVFGKEKFNGASSFYLNPVGIHSLVLSAKELGKETTLSIDSMTAFSARVHLSRDDDSPPDISFPLVQGMAYITAQYNGATPVIQTGVFFKTMTRVTRDLKQNLAKFTFHLEDGATWLMYAWNTKGPPFELRVVNNGLAESKRPFYGIIQVCKCPKNQDAESILDDGAGIYPVSLELTGTARGYEGSYSFNFEIDGHQHGNLYMYALPHHVDSFDRETERRIQNEAQLQSTTKGLATLVKGNHWTMIEPSMPVDMTFAPWDPEKGSVDKLSDHAKNIIHAAAAKEVAQNMIAQSNLDSMYFSGKALAKFAIILYVVKWMLRDGALAHTGLGQLKAAFATFAANEQKFPLIYETAWGGIVSSASYVTGNSGADFGNTYYNDHHFHYGYHILAGAIIGHLDSDWLKQNKDYINVLVRDVANPSAKDKLFPMWRNFDWYHGHSWAHGLYAAMDGKDQESSSEDMMHAYAIKMWGKVSKNADLEARGNLQLSIIARSLQNYYLYKSDNKVQPKQFIGNKVAGILFENKVDHTTYFDPNIEAIQGIHMIPILPSTPFVRNKDFVQEEWDAFFSDGRIDDISNAWKGIIWASYASVEPRKAWEFFSSRSFSPQWLDGGASLTWFMAYSAGKSRVSLSVRALKIRC
;
A
#
# COMPACT_ATOMS: atom_id res chain seq x y z
N MET A 1 13.17 -15.32 20.27
CA MET A 1 11.96 -16.12 19.99
C MET A 1 10.91 -15.17 19.45
N VAL A 2 10.05 -15.65 18.55
CA VAL A 2 8.90 -14.85 18.09
C VAL A 2 7.89 -14.73 19.23
N SER A 3 7.35 -13.53 19.44
CA SER A 3 6.37 -13.26 20.49
C SER A 3 4.98 -13.82 20.15
N ARG A 4 4.08 -13.82 21.15
CA ARG A 4 2.69 -14.26 20.95
C ARG A 4 1.87 -13.27 20.11
N ASN A 5 2.24 -11.99 20.14
CA ASN A 5 1.69 -10.97 19.29
C ASN A 5 2.84 -10.18 18.69
N ILE A 6 3.13 -10.42 17.41
CA ILE A 6 4.25 -9.81 16.70
C ILE A 6 4.09 -8.29 16.53
N PHE A 7 2.97 -7.69 16.93
CA PHE A 7 2.73 -6.24 16.90
C PHE A 7 2.77 -5.56 18.27
N ALA A 8 2.94 -6.32 19.36
CA ALA A 8 2.83 -5.77 20.71
C ALA A 8 3.99 -4.83 21.10
N GLU A 9 5.19 -5.09 20.59
CA GLU A 9 6.41 -4.36 20.95
C GLU A 9 6.97 -3.56 19.77
N PRO A 10 7.51 -2.35 20.01
CA PRO A 10 8.16 -1.56 18.98
C PRO A 10 9.47 -2.23 18.54
N ILE A 11 10.00 -1.79 17.40
CA ILE A 11 11.32 -2.24 16.93
C ILE A 11 12.42 -1.72 17.87
N ASP A 12 12.31 -0.46 18.27
CA ASP A 12 13.15 0.26 19.22
C ASP A 12 12.36 1.53 19.66
N VAL A 13 12.82 2.21 20.70
CA VAL A 13 12.31 3.51 21.17
C VAL A 13 13.40 4.57 21.28
N LYS A 14 14.65 4.25 20.90
CA LYS A 14 15.76 5.20 20.89
C LYS A 14 15.45 6.41 20.01
N ARG A 15 15.99 7.57 20.39
CA ARG A 15 16.04 8.74 19.50
C ARG A 15 16.87 8.43 18.25
N PRO A 16 16.61 9.11 17.13
CA PRO A 16 17.49 9.04 15.98
C PRO A 16 18.95 9.34 16.36
N PRO A 17 19.94 8.68 15.73
CA PRO A 17 21.35 8.96 15.94
C PRO A 17 21.67 10.45 15.84
N SER A 18 22.59 10.95 16.68
CA SER A 18 22.85 12.39 16.83
C SER A 18 23.36 13.09 15.57
N GLN A 19 23.88 12.35 14.59
CA GLN A 19 24.26 12.87 13.27
C GLN A 19 23.05 13.22 12.38
N ILE A 20 21.85 12.73 12.72
CA ILE A 20 20.60 13.14 12.07
C ILE A 20 20.06 14.36 12.82
N PRO A 21 20.15 15.57 12.23
CA PRO A 21 19.64 16.77 12.88
C PRO A 21 18.13 16.72 13.04
N VAL A 22 17.63 17.44 14.05
CA VAL A 22 16.21 17.58 14.34
C VAL A 22 15.69 18.90 13.77
N ARG A 23 14.50 18.88 13.18
CA ARG A 23 13.79 20.07 12.72
C ARG A 23 12.35 20.06 13.24
N GLU A 24 11.84 21.22 13.63
CA GLU A 24 10.51 21.32 14.27
C GLU A 24 9.38 21.67 13.29
N ASP A 25 9.71 22.10 12.08
CA ASP A 25 8.77 22.53 11.05
C ASP A 25 8.82 21.64 9.79
N HIS A 26 7.73 21.71 9.03
CA HIS A 26 7.55 21.02 7.75
C HIS A 26 6.83 21.95 6.76
N PRO A 27 7.10 21.86 5.43
CA PRO A 27 6.49 22.77 4.46
C PRO A 27 4.97 22.61 4.34
N VAL A 28 4.45 21.40 4.52
CA VAL A 28 3.01 21.13 4.52
C VAL A 28 2.39 21.51 5.86
N PRO A 29 1.39 22.41 5.89
CA PRO A 29 0.72 22.81 7.11
C PRO A 29 -0.16 21.69 7.68
N ARG A 30 -0.29 21.65 9.00
CA ARG A 30 -1.16 20.71 9.74
C ARG A 30 -2.58 21.24 9.85
N LYS A 31 -3.21 21.51 8.72
CA LYS A 31 -4.51 22.21 8.65
C LYS A 31 -5.62 21.37 9.32
N GLY A 32 -6.31 21.97 10.29
CA GLY A 32 -7.41 21.30 11.01
C GLY A 32 -6.98 20.14 11.90
N ILE A 33 -5.68 19.92 12.13
CA ILE A 33 -5.19 18.84 12.99
C ILE A 33 -5.08 19.35 14.44
N SER A 34 -5.75 18.66 15.36
CA SER A 34 -5.68 18.96 16.80
C SER A 34 -4.63 18.15 17.55
N GLU A 35 -4.13 17.07 16.95
CA GLU A 35 -3.21 16.12 17.57
C GLU A 35 -1.74 16.53 17.44
N ASN A 36 -0.93 16.02 18.38
CA ASN A 36 0.51 16.14 18.33
C ASN A 36 1.13 14.99 17.54
N ALA A 37 2.31 15.25 16.97
CA ALA A 37 3.13 14.23 16.31
C ALA A 37 3.50 13.06 17.26
N PRO A 38 3.77 11.86 16.71
CA PRO A 38 3.84 11.53 15.29
C PRO A 38 2.46 11.38 14.62
N LEU A 39 2.31 11.98 13.45
CA LEU A 39 1.10 11.99 12.62
C LEU A 39 1.26 11.07 11.42
N GLN A 40 0.13 10.54 10.94
CA GLN A 40 0.08 9.68 9.75
C GLN A 40 0.14 10.52 8.46
N THR A 41 0.82 10.00 7.45
CA THR A 41 1.11 10.74 6.19
C THR A 41 0.57 10.02 4.95
N ASN A 42 0.62 8.69 4.92
CA ASN A 42 0.25 7.86 3.76
C ASN A 42 -1.02 7.04 4.04
N LYS A 43 -2.00 7.63 4.73
CA LYS A 43 -3.29 7.00 5.09
C LYS A 43 -4.48 7.63 4.36
N PHE A 44 -5.53 6.83 4.18
CA PHE A 44 -6.70 7.12 3.34
C PHE A 44 -7.36 8.48 3.63
N TYR A 45 -7.36 8.92 4.89
CA TYR A 45 -8.01 10.16 5.34
C TYR A 45 -7.20 11.44 5.13
N SER A 46 -5.99 11.37 4.58
CA SER A 46 -5.09 12.53 4.51
C SER A 46 -5.65 13.74 3.76
N ASN A 47 -6.54 13.51 2.78
CA ASN A 47 -7.20 14.59 2.06
C ASN A 47 -8.01 15.54 2.98
N PHE A 48 -8.40 15.12 4.18
CA PHE A 48 -9.09 15.98 5.14
C PHE A 48 -8.22 17.00 5.87
N PHE A 49 -6.90 16.94 5.73
CA PHE A 49 -5.99 17.94 6.31
C PHE A 49 -5.02 18.53 5.28
N LEU A 50 -5.19 18.21 3.99
CA LEU A 50 -4.34 18.68 2.91
C LEU A 50 -5.07 19.72 2.05
N ASP A 51 -4.31 20.70 1.56
CA ASP A 51 -4.76 21.77 0.67
C ASP A 51 -6.08 22.43 1.14
N ASP A 52 -7.14 22.39 0.33
CA ASP A 52 -8.44 22.97 0.65
C ASP A 52 -9.37 22.02 1.43
N GLN A 53 -8.92 20.79 1.73
CA GLN A 53 -9.65 19.72 2.43
C GLN A 53 -10.88 19.16 1.70
N ARG A 54 -11.02 19.42 0.39
CA ARG A 54 -12.22 19.01 -0.39
C ARG A 54 -12.01 17.80 -1.28
N CYS A 55 -10.78 17.29 -1.40
CA CYS A 55 -10.53 16.04 -2.11
C CYS A 55 -11.21 14.86 -1.38
N PRO A 56 -11.72 13.85 -2.11
CA PRO A 56 -12.39 12.71 -1.51
C PRO A 56 -11.42 11.80 -0.74
N THR A 57 -11.91 11.25 0.35
CA THR A 57 -11.29 10.16 1.12
C THR A 57 -12.03 8.86 0.82
N PHE A 58 -11.31 7.77 0.57
CA PHE A 58 -11.90 6.49 0.19
C PHE A 58 -11.82 5.49 1.34
N THR A 59 -12.97 5.12 1.91
CA THR A 59 -13.03 4.13 3.00
C THR A 59 -13.32 2.73 2.49
N PHE A 60 -13.77 2.60 1.24
CA PHE A 60 -14.15 1.35 0.57
C PHE A 60 -15.34 0.63 1.25
N PRO A 61 -16.50 0.49 0.59
CA PRO A 61 -16.81 0.85 -0.80
C PRO A 61 -17.21 2.33 -0.99
N TYR A 62 -17.22 3.11 0.09
CA TYR A 62 -17.64 4.51 0.06
C TYR A 62 -16.49 5.48 -0.17
N SER A 63 -16.85 6.68 -0.64
CA SER A 63 -16.01 7.87 -0.57
C SER A 63 -16.74 9.01 0.13
N LEU A 64 -15.98 9.83 0.84
CA LEU A 64 -16.46 10.99 1.58
C LEU A 64 -15.65 12.22 1.19
N ALA A 65 -16.30 13.35 0.99
CA ALA A 65 -15.63 14.62 0.71
C ALA A 65 -16.36 15.76 1.42
N TRP A 66 -15.61 16.70 1.99
CA TRP A 66 -16.24 17.92 2.49
C TRP A 66 -16.70 18.80 1.32
N ALA A 67 -17.99 19.11 1.29
CA ALA A 67 -18.55 19.87 0.19
C ALA A 67 -18.12 21.35 0.21
N GLY A 68 -17.87 21.93 1.38
CA GLY A 68 -17.28 23.27 1.53
C GLY A 68 -18.01 24.39 0.78
N GLY A 69 -19.34 24.32 0.66
CA GLY A 69 -20.16 25.27 -0.10
C GLY A 69 -20.04 25.13 -1.62
N LYS A 70 -19.49 24.01 -2.11
CA LYS A 70 -19.23 23.72 -3.53
C LYS A 70 -19.98 22.47 -3.98
N GLY A 71 -19.79 22.12 -5.24
CA GLY A 71 -20.48 21.00 -5.88
C GLY A 71 -21.97 21.26 -6.09
N VAL A 72 -22.69 20.24 -6.55
CA VAL A 72 -24.09 20.34 -7.00
C VAL A 72 -25.08 20.71 -5.88
N THR A 73 -24.76 20.41 -4.62
CA THR A 73 -25.62 20.74 -3.48
C THR A 73 -25.30 22.08 -2.83
N ALA A 74 -24.13 22.68 -3.14
CA ALA A 74 -23.55 23.82 -2.42
C ALA A 74 -23.61 23.67 -0.89
N SER A 75 -23.55 22.44 -0.38
CA SER A 75 -23.66 22.13 1.04
C SER A 75 -22.36 22.41 1.78
N TRP A 76 -22.47 22.65 3.08
CA TRP A 76 -21.33 22.73 4.00
C TRP A 76 -21.09 21.42 4.76
N GLY A 77 -21.90 20.40 4.51
CA GLY A 77 -21.80 19.08 5.13
C GLY A 77 -20.81 18.13 4.44
N MET A 78 -20.83 16.87 4.89
CA MET A 78 -20.01 15.79 4.36
C MET A 78 -20.76 15.07 3.23
N ALA A 79 -20.25 15.17 2.01
CA ALA A 79 -20.79 14.46 0.86
C ALA A 79 -20.37 12.98 0.92
N CYS A 80 -21.35 12.10 0.77
CA CYS A 80 -21.23 10.65 0.83
C CYS A 80 -21.54 10.07 -0.56
N SER A 81 -20.68 9.19 -1.05
CA SER A 81 -20.81 8.62 -2.40
C SER A 81 -20.45 7.14 -2.46
N HIS A 82 -21.05 6.46 -3.43
CA HIS A 82 -20.68 5.11 -3.87
C HIS A 82 -20.89 5.01 -5.38
N VAL A 83 -19.88 4.52 -6.11
CA VAL A 83 -19.91 4.36 -7.56
C VAL A 83 -20.12 2.89 -7.94
N GLU A 84 -21.10 2.62 -8.80
CA GLU A 84 -21.32 1.28 -9.36
C GLU A 84 -20.33 0.94 -10.49
N ALA A 85 -20.13 -0.35 -10.74
CA ALA A 85 -19.32 -0.81 -11.86
C ALA A 85 -19.78 -0.24 -13.22
N SER A 86 -21.08 -0.03 -13.40
CA SER A 86 -21.67 0.54 -14.62
C SER A 86 -21.40 2.03 -14.81
N GLN A 87 -20.95 2.74 -13.77
CA GLN A 87 -20.61 4.17 -13.82
C GLN A 87 -19.13 4.43 -14.12
N ARG A 88 -18.31 3.37 -14.17
CA ARG A 88 -16.89 3.49 -14.50
C ARG A 88 -16.68 4.05 -15.88
N VAL A 89 -15.62 4.84 -16.00
CA VAL A 89 -15.16 5.36 -17.29
C VAL A 89 -13.88 4.63 -17.65
N PHE A 90 -13.86 4.07 -18.85
CA PHE A 90 -12.70 3.41 -19.43
C PHE A 90 -11.98 4.35 -20.39
N GLY A 91 -10.65 4.29 -20.36
CA GLY A 91 -9.79 4.95 -21.34
C GLY A 91 -9.89 4.30 -22.72
N LYS A 92 -9.09 4.82 -23.66
CA LYS A 92 -8.97 4.21 -24.98
C LYS A 92 -8.29 2.85 -24.86
N GLU A 93 -8.73 1.88 -25.64
CA GLU A 93 -8.00 0.62 -25.78
C GLU A 93 -6.59 0.88 -26.35
N LYS A 94 -5.60 0.22 -25.76
CA LYS A 94 -4.20 0.25 -26.22
C LYS A 94 -3.73 -1.17 -26.47
N PHE A 95 -2.94 -1.72 -25.56
CA PHE A 95 -2.28 -3.00 -25.76
C PHE A 95 -3.27 -4.15 -25.61
N ASN A 96 -3.23 -5.11 -26.55
CA ASN A 96 -4.05 -6.32 -26.52
C ASN A 96 -5.57 -6.06 -26.35
N GLY A 97 -6.07 -4.92 -26.86
CA GLY A 97 -7.48 -4.52 -26.73
C GLY A 97 -7.91 -4.15 -25.31
N ALA A 98 -6.97 -4.00 -24.38
CA ALA A 98 -7.25 -3.57 -23.02
C ALA A 98 -7.30 -2.04 -22.91
N SER A 99 -8.21 -1.54 -22.08
CA SER A 99 -8.37 -0.12 -21.76
C SER A 99 -7.12 0.44 -21.10
N SER A 100 -6.67 1.63 -21.50
CA SER A 100 -5.48 2.27 -20.94
C SER A 100 -5.62 2.66 -19.47
N PHE A 101 -6.84 2.94 -19.01
CA PHE A 101 -7.16 3.20 -17.61
C PHE A 101 -8.61 2.85 -17.33
N TYR A 102 -8.99 2.78 -16.07
CA TYR A 102 -10.38 3.01 -15.67
C TYR A 102 -10.43 3.89 -14.43
N LEU A 103 -11.45 4.73 -14.33
CA LEU A 103 -11.68 5.60 -13.18
C LEU A 103 -13.15 5.56 -12.75
N ASN A 104 -13.37 5.95 -11.50
CA ASN A 104 -14.70 6.09 -10.91
C ASN A 104 -15.03 7.59 -10.78
N PRO A 105 -16.21 8.06 -11.22
CA PRO A 105 -16.56 9.48 -11.14
C PRO A 105 -16.55 10.01 -9.71
N VAL A 106 -15.84 11.11 -9.48
CA VAL A 106 -15.79 11.86 -8.22
C VAL A 106 -16.79 13.02 -8.22
N GLY A 107 -17.12 13.55 -7.04
CA GLY A 107 -18.03 14.71 -6.90
C GLY A 107 -19.52 14.38 -6.95
N ILE A 108 -19.90 13.10 -7.00
CA ILE A 108 -21.30 12.68 -6.84
C ILE A 108 -21.70 12.87 -5.36
N HIS A 109 -22.71 13.68 -5.10
CA HIS A 109 -23.27 13.88 -3.77
C HIS A 109 -24.49 12.97 -3.60
N SER A 110 -24.31 11.65 -3.45
CA SER A 110 -25.44 10.70 -3.34
C SER A 110 -26.33 11.06 -2.16
N LEU A 111 -25.72 11.22 -0.99
CA LEU A 111 -26.31 11.87 0.18
C LEU A 111 -25.29 12.82 0.79
N VAL A 112 -25.74 13.88 1.45
CA VAL A 112 -24.88 14.80 2.21
C VAL A 112 -25.43 14.90 3.61
N LEU A 113 -24.58 14.62 4.60
CA LEU A 113 -24.90 14.76 6.03
C LEU A 113 -24.42 16.13 6.49
N SER A 114 -25.36 17.01 6.83
CA SER A 114 -25.12 18.42 7.17
C SER A 114 -25.97 18.84 8.37
N ALA A 115 -25.83 20.10 8.80
CA ALA A 115 -26.67 20.72 9.81
C ALA A 115 -27.04 22.15 9.44
N LYS A 116 -28.13 22.69 10.00
CA LYS A 116 -28.59 24.07 9.73
C LYS A 116 -27.60 25.12 10.23
N GLU A 117 -26.80 24.76 11.21
CA GLU A 117 -25.80 25.59 11.86
C GLU A 117 -24.54 25.76 10.98
N LEU A 118 -24.32 24.86 10.01
CA LEU A 118 -23.17 24.92 9.09
C LEU A 118 -23.43 25.94 7.97
N GLY A 119 -22.39 26.70 7.61
CA GLY A 119 -22.45 27.80 6.66
C GLY A 119 -21.08 28.22 6.17
N LYS A 120 -20.95 29.44 5.65
CA LYS A 120 -19.70 29.93 5.04
C LYS A 120 -18.48 29.97 5.95
N GLU A 121 -18.69 30.01 7.27
CA GLU A 121 -17.62 29.98 8.26
C GLU A 121 -17.28 28.55 8.73
N THR A 122 -17.94 27.53 8.16
CA THR A 122 -17.71 26.14 8.57
C THR A 122 -16.28 25.73 8.37
N THR A 123 -15.71 25.11 9.39
CA THR A 123 -14.36 24.58 9.35
C THR A 123 -14.35 23.07 9.56
N LEU A 124 -13.33 22.44 8.97
CA LEU A 124 -13.10 21.01 9.06
C LEU A 124 -11.84 20.77 9.89
N SER A 125 -11.99 19.94 10.92
CA SER A 125 -10.88 19.46 11.74
C SER A 125 -10.88 17.94 11.85
N ILE A 126 -9.78 17.38 12.32
CA ILE A 126 -9.56 15.94 12.45
C ILE A 126 -8.81 15.63 13.75
N ASP A 127 -9.22 14.53 14.39
CA ASP A 127 -8.60 13.97 15.59
C ASP A 127 -8.57 12.43 15.55
N SER A 128 -8.03 11.83 16.60
CA SER A 128 -7.96 10.37 16.82
C SER A 128 -7.35 9.61 15.63
N MET A 129 -6.34 10.18 14.98
CA MET A 129 -5.70 9.62 13.80
C MET A 129 -4.81 8.44 14.15
N THR A 130 -5.19 7.27 13.65
CA THR A 130 -4.43 6.02 13.78
C THR A 130 -4.01 5.50 12.40
N ALA A 131 -3.28 4.39 12.36
CA ALA A 131 -2.98 3.72 11.10
C ALA A 131 -4.22 3.19 10.36
N PHE A 132 -5.38 3.12 11.02
CA PHE A 132 -6.57 2.40 10.56
C PHE A 132 -7.86 3.25 10.61
N SER A 133 -7.82 4.37 11.32
CA SER A 133 -8.99 5.20 11.57
C SER A 133 -8.61 6.67 11.75
N ALA A 134 -9.60 7.53 11.60
CA ALA A 134 -9.56 8.92 12.04
C ALA A 134 -10.98 9.40 12.35
N ARG A 135 -11.12 10.50 13.08
CA ARG A 135 -12.41 11.14 13.31
C ARG A 135 -12.40 12.57 12.77
N VAL A 136 -13.31 12.84 11.84
CA VAL A 136 -13.41 14.14 11.16
C VAL A 136 -14.56 14.95 11.76
N HIS A 137 -14.38 16.25 11.87
CA HIS A 137 -15.33 17.17 12.49
C HIS A 137 -15.74 18.26 11.52
N LEU A 138 -17.01 18.64 11.58
CA LEU A 138 -17.51 19.87 10.99
C LEU A 138 -18.06 20.75 12.11
N SER A 139 -17.49 21.95 12.23
CA SER A 139 -17.93 22.99 13.16
C SER A 139 -18.47 24.18 12.37
N ARG A 140 -19.47 24.89 12.90
CA ARG A 140 -19.99 26.14 12.29
C ARG A 140 -18.92 27.24 12.12
N ASP A 141 -17.89 27.23 12.95
CA ASP A 141 -16.72 28.12 12.94
C ASP A 141 -15.58 27.47 13.76
N ASP A 142 -14.39 28.09 13.76
CA ASP A 142 -13.17 27.58 14.42
C ASP A 142 -13.26 27.52 15.96
N ASP A 143 -14.12 28.35 16.57
CA ASP A 143 -14.22 28.47 18.03
C ASP A 143 -15.32 27.56 18.61
N SER A 144 -16.19 27.02 17.75
CA SER A 144 -17.33 26.21 18.15
C SER A 144 -16.98 24.72 18.30
N PRO A 145 -17.61 24.02 19.27
CA PRO A 145 -17.52 22.57 19.33
C PRO A 145 -18.10 21.94 18.04
N PRO A 146 -17.67 20.72 17.67
CA PRO A 146 -18.18 20.04 16.48
C PRO A 146 -19.70 19.91 16.49
N ASP A 147 -20.34 20.42 15.43
CA ASP A 147 -21.77 20.21 15.17
C ASP A 147 -22.02 18.78 14.68
N ILE A 148 -21.06 18.23 13.92
CA ILE A 148 -21.08 16.85 13.42
C ILE A 148 -19.68 16.21 13.52
N SER A 149 -19.61 14.95 13.96
CA SER A 149 -18.37 14.16 13.95
C SER A 149 -18.55 12.85 13.17
N PHE A 150 -17.52 12.44 12.42
CA PHE A 150 -17.52 11.29 11.53
C PHE A 150 -16.37 10.35 11.89
N PRO A 151 -16.62 9.26 12.65
CA PRO A 151 -15.63 8.20 12.83
C PRO A 151 -15.46 7.46 11.49
N LEU A 152 -14.23 7.44 10.98
CA LEU A 152 -13.88 6.82 9.70
C LEU A 152 -13.00 5.60 9.95
N VAL A 153 -13.42 4.46 9.43
CA VAL A 153 -12.64 3.21 9.41
C VAL A 153 -12.78 2.59 8.03
N GLN A 154 -11.68 2.11 7.45
CA GLN A 154 -11.74 1.39 6.17
C GLN A 154 -12.64 0.16 6.30
N GLY A 155 -13.47 -0.08 5.29
CA GLY A 155 -14.47 -1.15 5.29
C GLY A 155 -15.73 -0.81 6.09
N MET A 156 -15.94 0.41 6.58
CA MET A 156 -17.18 0.72 7.31
C MET A 156 -18.43 0.46 6.45
N ALA A 157 -19.40 -0.27 7.00
CA ALA A 157 -20.66 -0.58 6.30
C ALA A 157 -21.62 0.61 6.23
N TYR A 158 -21.51 1.52 7.19
CA TYR A 158 -22.32 2.72 7.33
C TYR A 158 -21.42 3.93 7.49
N ILE A 159 -21.73 4.99 6.75
CA ILE A 159 -21.17 6.31 7.03
C ILE A 159 -21.93 6.85 8.25
N THR A 160 -21.21 7.10 9.34
CA THR A 160 -21.79 7.49 10.62
C THR A 160 -21.52 8.97 10.90
N ALA A 161 -22.56 9.73 11.24
CA ALA A 161 -22.50 11.12 11.67
C ALA A 161 -23.05 11.25 13.08
N GLN A 162 -22.22 11.70 14.01
CA GLN A 162 -22.56 11.93 15.41
C GLN A 162 -23.00 13.39 15.58
N TYR A 163 -24.20 13.61 16.12
CA TYR A 163 -24.76 14.94 16.39
C TYR A 163 -24.89 15.14 17.90
N ASN A 164 -24.48 16.31 18.38
CA ASN A 164 -24.64 16.71 19.78
C ASN A 164 -25.40 18.04 19.92
N GLY A 165 -26.58 18.13 19.29
CA GLY A 165 -27.48 19.27 19.41
C GLY A 165 -27.56 20.17 18.18
N ALA A 166 -26.85 19.84 17.11
CA ALA A 166 -27.07 20.46 15.81
C ALA A 166 -28.36 19.93 15.16
N THR A 167 -28.90 20.68 14.19
CA THR A 167 -30.18 20.38 13.53
C THR A 167 -29.92 19.70 12.18
N PRO A 168 -30.14 18.37 12.04
CA PRO A 168 -29.70 17.64 10.85
C PRO A 168 -30.37 18.11 9.55
N VAL A 169 -29.56 18.15 8.51
CA VAL A 169 -29.92 18.46 7.12
C VAL A 169 -29.37 17.36 6.22
N ILE A 170 -30.26 16.70 5.48
CA ILE A 170 -29.93 15.64 4.53
C ILE A 170 -30.17 16.18 3.12
N GLN A 171 -29.10 16.30 2.34
CA GLN A 171 -29.18 16.79 0.96
C GLN A 171 -28.76 15.71 -0.03
N THR A 172 -29.11 15.89 -1.29
CA THR A 172 -28.61 15.05 -2.38
C THR A 172 -28.41 15.88 -3.64
N GLY A 173 -27.34 15.58 -4.37
CA GLY A 173 -27.08 16.11 -5.72
C GLY A 173 -27.70 15.27 -6.83
N VAL A 174 -28.23 14.08 -6.50
CA VAL A 174 -28.86 13.14 -7.43
C VAL A 174 -30.38 13.30 -7.44
N PHE A 175 -30.94 13.96 -6.42
CA PHE A 175 -32.37 14.11 -6.14
C PHE A 175 -33.07 12.84 -5.64
N PHE A 176 -33.98 13.02 -4.69
CA PHE A 176 -34.91 12.04 -4.20
C PHE A 176 -35.99 11.82 -5.25
N LYS A 177 -36.15 10.58 -5.69
CA LYS A 177 -37.37 10.12 -6.33
C LYS A 177 -38.47 9.92 -5.30
N THR A 178 -38.12 9.26 -4.18
CA THR A 178 -39.01 9.09 -3.02
C THR A 178 -38.19 8.96 -1.74
N MET A 179 -38.75 9.43 -0.62
CA MET A 179 -38.24 9.16 0.73
C MET A 179 -39.38 8.57 1.57
N THR A 180 -39.16 7.38 2.12
CA THR A 180 -40.17 6.66 2.90
C THR A 180 -39.66 6.42 4.32
N ARG A 181 -40.44 6.79 5.34
CA ARG A 181 -40.19 6.40 6.72
C ARG A 181 -40.74 5.01 6.96
N VAL A 182 -39.91 4.10 7.49
CA VAL A 182 -40.35 2.77 7.93
C VAL A 182 -41.02 2.91 9.29
N THR A 183 -42.25 2.43 9.42
CA THR A 183 -43.08 2.58 10.63
C THR A 183 -42.91 1.46 11.64
N ARG A 184 -42.34 0.31 11.23
CA ARG A 184 -41.93 -0.73 12.18
C ARG A 184 -40.68 -0.26 12.93
N ASP A 185 -40.70 -0.36 14.24
CA ASP A 185 -39.51 -0.13 15.05
C ASP A 185 -38.57 -1.34 14.90
N LEU A 186 -37.35 -1.07 14.43
CA LEU A 186 -36.30 -2.10 14.30
C LEU A 186 -35.55 -2.31 15.61
N LYS A 187 -35.26 -1.20 16.30
CA LYS A 187 -34.58 -1.15 17.59
C LYS A 187 -35.14 0.01 18.41
N GLN A 188 -34.91 -0.01 19.71
CA GLN A 188 -35.36 1.07 20.59
C GLN A 188 -34.76 2.41 20.14
N ASN A 189 -35.60 3.43 20.01
CA ASN A 189 -35.20 4.80 19.63
C ASN A 189 -34.50 4.91 18.26
N LEU A 190 -34.68 3.93 17.37
CA LEU A 190 -34.08 3.90 16.03
C LEU A 190 -35.15 4.16 14.96
N ALA A 191 -35.06 5.29 14.28
CA ALA A 191 -35.89 5.59 13.11
C ALA A 191 -35.17 5.16 11.82
N LYS A 192 -35.90 4.53 10.90
CA LYS A 192 -35.38 4.16 9.57
C LYS A 192 -36.10 4.91 8.45
N PHE A 193 -35.32 5.33 7.46
CA PHE A 193 -35.79 5.96 6.23
C PHE A 193 -35.13 5.29 5.03
N THR A 194 -35.90 5.09 3.97
CA THR A 194 -35.42 4.59 2.68
C THR A 194 -35.48 5.71 1.67
N PHE A 195 -34.33 6.03 1.07
CA PHE A 195 -34.17 7.01 0.00
C PHE A 195 -34.00 6.28 -1.33
N HIS A 196 -34.95 6.45 -2.25
CA HIS A 196 -34.76 6.09 -3.64
C HIS A 196 -34.36 7.34 -4.40
N LEU A 197 -33.19 7.33 -5.02
CA LEU A 197 -32.64 8.46 -5.78
C LEU A 197 -32.99 8.34 -7.27
N GLU A 198 -32.89 9.44 -8.03
CA GLU A 198 -33.23 9.46 -9.46
C GLU A 198 -32.28 8.64 -10.34
N ASP A 199 -31.07 8.33 -9.87
CA ASP A 199 -30.15 7.39 -10.54
C ASP A 199 -30.53 5.91 -10.35
N GLY A 200 -31.63 5.64 -9.62
CA GLY A 200 -32.12 4.30 -9.31
C GLY A 200 -31.38 3.61 -8.17
N ALA A 201 -30.50 4.31 -7.45
CA ALA A 201 -29.89 3.80 -6.23
C ALA A 201 -30.87 3.88 -5.03
N THR A 202 -30.74 2.93 -4.12
CA THR A 202 -31.42 2.92 -2.83
C THR A 202 -30.40 3.15 -1.73
N TRP A 203 -30.65 4.15 -0.89
CA TRP A 203 -29.87 4.42 0.32
C TRP A 203 -30.77 4.26 1.55
N LEU A 204 -30.24 3.62 2.58
CA LEU A 204 -30.90 3.49 3.87
C LEU A 204 -30.30 4.52 4.82
N MET A 205 -31.15 5.15 5.61
CA MET A 205 -30.75 6.04 6.68
C MET A 205 -31.36 5.57 7.99
N TYR A 206 -30.51 5.49 9.01
CA TYR A 206 -30.88 5.12 10.36
C TYR A 206 -30.52 6.26 11.31
N ALA A 207 -31.48 6.73 12.09
CA ALA A 207 -31.27 7.76 13.10
C ALA A 207 -31.55 7.16 14.49
N TRP A 208 -30.50 6.98 15.28
CA TRP A 208 -30.61 6.48 16.65
C TRP A 208 -30.51 7.64 17.65
N ASN A 209 -31.59 7.89 18.38
CA ASN A 209 -31.61 8.90 19.43
C ASN A 209 -30.95 8.38 20.71
N THR A 210 -29.98 9.15 21.22
CA THR A 210 -29.42 8.93 22.57
C THR A 210 -30.15 9.75 23.63
N LYS A 211 -30.74 10.90 23.24
CA LYS A 211 -31.61 11.72 24.08
C LYS A 211 -32.61 12.52 23.25
N GLY A 212 -33.64 13.05 23.92
CA GLY A 212 -34.68 13.86 23.30
C GLY A 212 -35.79 13.06 22.62
N PRO A 213 -36.70 13.73 21.90
CA PRO A 213 -37.83 13.09 21.23
C PRO A 213 -37.37 12.24 20.02
N PRO A 214 -38.19 11.29 19.55
CA PRO A 214 -37.90 10.51 18.35
C PRO A 214 -37.52 11.38 17.14
N PHE A 215 -36.55 10.91 16.36
CA PHE A 215 -36.09 11.64 15.19
C PHE A 215 -37.20 11.75 14.12
N GLU A 216 -37.47 12.98 13.71
CA GLU A 216 -38.36 13.31 12.60
C GLU A 216 -37.58 14.02 11.50
N LEU A 217 -37.82 13.59 10.27
CA LEU A 217 -37.27 14.18 9.06
C LEU A 217 -38.40 14.62 8.14
N ARG A 218 -38.36 15.88 7.69
CA ARG A 218 -39.32 16.45 6.76
C ARG A 218 -38.65 16.69 5.41
N VAL A 219 -39.22 16.15 4.34
CA VAL A 219 -38.85 16.51 2.97
C VAL A 219 -39.30 17.95 2.69
N VAL A 220 -38.36 18.80 2.26
CA VAL A 220 -38.62 20.18 1.84
C VAL A 220 -38.83 20.24 0.33
N ASN A 221 -37.97 19.55 -0.42
CA ASN A 221 -38.06 19.36 -1.86
C ASN A 221 -37.29 18.08 -2.26
N ASN A 222 -37.17 17.81 -3.55
CA ASN A 222 -36.47 16.63 -4.06
C ASN A 222 -34.95 16.64 -3.83
N GLY A 223 -34.33 17.69 -3.31
CA GLY A 223 -32.89 17.74 -2.98
C GLY A 223 -32.59 17.93 -1.49
N LEU A 224 -33.60 18.15 -0.65
CA LEU A 224 -33.44 18.57 0.74
C LEU A 224 -34.50 17.96 1.65
N ALA A 225 -34.05 17.30 2.70
CA ALA A 225 -34.84 16.92 3.85
C ALA A 225 -34.16 17.42 5.13
N GLU A 226 -34.93 17.89 6.09
CA GLU A 226 -34.40 18.50 7.31
C GLU A 226 -35.13 18.04 8.56
N SER A 227 -34.41 18.03 9.67
CA SER A 227 -35.05 17.89 10.98
C SER A 227 -35.67 19.22 11.40
N LYS A 228 -36.76 19.14 12.17
CA LYS A 228 -37.42 20.32 12.75
C LYS A 228 -36.77 20.78 14.05
N ARG A 229 -35.88 19.98 14.63
CA ARG A 229 -35.35 20.18 15.99
C ARG A 229 -33.87 19.76 16.07
N PRO A 230 -33.12 20.30 17.05
CA PRO A 230 -31.84 19.75 17.46
C PRO A 230 -31.88 18.23 17.67
N PHE A 231 -30.86 17.53 17.18
CA PHE A 231 -30.74 16.08 17.31
C PHE A 231 -29.54 15.70 18.17
N TYR A 232 -29.71 14.63 18.94
CA TYR A 232 -28.67 14.07 19.79
C TYR A 232 -28.64 12.56 19.61
N GLY A 233 -27.54 12.08 19.06
CA GLY A 233 -27.37 10.69 18.67
C GLY A 233 -26.60 10.57 17.38
N ILE A 234 -26.85 9.49 16.64
CA ILE A 234 -26.15 9.22 15.38
C ILE A 234 -27.14 9.10 14.22
N ILE A 235 -26.71 9.59 13.05
CA ILE A 235 -27.33 9.29 11.77
C ILE A 235 -26.33 8.46 10.98
N GLN A 236 -26.78 7.29 10.53
CA GLN A 236 -26.03 6.39 9.66
C GLN A 236 -26.66 6.36 8.28
N VAL A 237 -25.85 6.43 7.23
CA VAL A 237 -26.29 6.17 5.86
C VAL A 237 -25.48 5.05 5.22
N CYS A 238 -26.14 4.19 4.47
CA CYS A 238 -25.49 3.15 3.68
C CYS A 238 -26.23 2.94 2.37
N LYS A 239 -25.52 2.47 1.34
CA LYS A 239 -26.14 2.07 0.10
C LYS A 239 -26.73 0.66 0.29
N CYS A 240 -28.00 0.48 -0.08
CA CYS A 240 -28.61 -0.84 -0.12
C CYS A 240 -28.22 -1.53 -1.44
N PRO A 241 -27.57 -2.70 -1.41
CA PRO A 241 -27.38 -3.52 -2.60
C PRO A 241 -28.72 -3.85 -3.26
N LYS A 242 -28.72 -4.11 -4.58
CA LYS A 242 -29.93 -4.53 -5.31
C LYS A 242 -30.29 -6.00 -5.03
N ASN A 243 -30.33 -6.38 -3.76
CA ASN A 243 -30.72 -7.70 -3.27
C ASN A 243 -31.68 -7.51 -2.08
N GLN A 244 -32.83 -8.18 -2.12
CA GLN A 244 -33.89 -8.02 -1.11
C GLN A 244 -33.44 -8.49 0.28
N ASP A 245 -32.52 -9.45 0.37
CA ASP A 245 -32.04 -9.96 1.65
C ASP A 245 -31.05 -9.01 2.34
N ALA A 246 -30.35 -8.17 1.56
CA ALA A 246 -29.32 -7.26 2.05
C ALA A 246 -29.87 -6.21 3.03
N GLU A 247 -31.10 -5.74 2.82
CA GLU A 247 -31.72 -4.73 3.68
C GLU A 247 -31.91 -5.24 5.12
N SER A 248 -32.28 -6.51 5.29
CA SER A 248 -32.46 -7.11 6.62
C SER A 248 -31.14 -7.22 7.40
N ILE A 249 -30.05 -7.51 6.69
CA ILE A 249 -28.70 -7.57 7.24
C ILE A 249 -28.24 -6.17 7.66
N LEU A 250 -28.51 -5.17 6.83
CA LEU A 250 -28.21 -3.77 7.14
C LEU A 250 -29.08 -3.24 8.30
N ASP A 251 -30.33 -3.71 8.44
CA ASP A 251 -31.19 -3.38 9.58
C ASP A 251 -30.64 -3.92 10.90
N ASP A 252 -30.04 -5.12 10.91
CA ASP A 252 -29.40 -5.71 12.11
C ASP A 252 -28.17 -4.93 12.58
N GLY A 253 -27.39 -4.37 11.65
CA GLY A 253 -26.22 -3.55 11.99
C GLY A 253 -26.52 -2.10 12.37
N ALA A 254 -27.73 -1.62 12.07
CA ALA A 254 -28.09 -0.23 12.27
C ALA A 254 -27.91 0.25 13.72
N GLY A 255 -27.24 1.38 13.89
CA GLY A 255 -26.90 1.96 15.18
C GLY A 255 -25.53 1.54 15.72
N ILE A 256 -24.82 0.59 15.12
CA ILE A 256 -23.50 0.10 15.55
C ILE A 256 -22.45 0.50 14.50
N TYR A 257 -21.29 0.98 14.93
CA TYR A 257 -20.22 1.42 14.03
C TYR A 257 -18.83 1.16 14.58
N PRO A 258 -17.82 1.01 13.70
CA PRO A 258 -16.43 0.92 14.12
C PRO A 258 -15.90 2.32 14.47
N VAL A 259 -15.02 2.41 15.47
CA VAL A 259 -14.30 3.65 15.81
C VAL A 259 -12.81 3.54 15.54
N SER A 260 -12.25 2.34 15.68
CA SER A 260 -10.84 2.06 15.48
C SER A 260 -10.62 0.56 15.23
N LEU A 261 -9.36 0.18 15.10
CA LEU A 261 -8.92 -1.18 14.85
C LEU A 261 -7.65 -1.48 15.65
N GLU A 262 -7.67 -2.55 16.44
CA GLU A 262 -6.46 -3.15 16.98
C GLU A 262 -6.00 -4.31 16.07
N LEU A 263 -4.77 -4.19 15.57
CA LEU A 263 -4.09 -5.24 14.81
C LEU A 263 -3.32 -6.17 15.75
N THR A 264 -3.63 -7.47 15.68
CA THR A 264 -2.86 -8.53 16.35
C THR A 264 -2.40 -9.56 15.35
N GLY A 265 -1.34 -10.32 15.65
CA GLY A 265 -0.87 -11.34 14.73
C GLY A 265 0.15 -12.29 15.32
N THR A 266 0.23 -13.48 14.75
CA THR A 266 1.12 -14.55 15.20
C THR A 266 1.89 -15.14 14.03
N ALA A 267 3.06 -15.69 14.31
CA ALA A 267 3.85 -16.44 13.33
C ALA A 267 4.41 -17.71 13.99
N ARG A 268 4.04 -18.87 13.45
CA ARG A 268 4.42 -20.20 13.96
C ARG A 268 4.86 -21.10 12.82
N GLY A 269 6.17 -21.29 12.69
CA GLY A 269 6.73 -22.02 11.55
C GLY A 269 6.38 -21.30 10.25
N TYR A 270 5.75 -22.01 9.30
CA TYR A 270 5.32 -21.46 8.02
C TYR A 270 3.95 -20.78 8.08
N GLU A 271 3.19 -20.93 9.16
CA GLU A 271 1.86 -20.33 9.28
C GLU A 271 1.95 -18.97 9.97
N GLY A 272 1.36 -17.95 9.34
CA GLY A 272 1.13 -16.64 9.92
C GLY A 272 -0.36 -16.37 10.07
N SER A 273 -0.74 -15.61 11.08
CA SER A 273 -2.08 -15.07 11.21
C SER A 273 -2.05 -13.60 11.57
N TYR A 274 -3.05 -12.87 11.13
CA TYR A 274 -3.32 -11.51 11.57
C TYR A 274 -4.82 -11.33 11.77
N SER A 275 -5.17 -10.54 12.78
CA SER A 275 -6.55 -10.34 13.16
C SER A 275 -6.87 -8.87 13.24
N PHE A 276 -8.07 -8.53 12.76
CA PHE A 276 -8.66 -7.23 12.91
C PHE A 276 -9.65 -7.26 14.07
N ASN A 277 -9.33 -6.55 15.15
CA ASN A 277 -10.19 -6.40 16.32
C ASN A 277 -10.79 -5.00 16.29
N PHE A 278 -11.98 -4.87 15.73
CA PHE A 278 -12.65 -3.58 15.60
C PHE A 278 -13.17 -3.11 16.96
N GLU A 279 -12.77 -1.90 17.33
CA GLU A 279 -13.40 -1.19 18.43
C GLU A 279 -14.75 -0.67 17.96
N ILE A 280 -15.80 -0.91 18.75
CA ILE A 280 -17.19 -0.64 18.39
C ILE A 280 -17.81 0.38 19.33
N ASP A 281 -18.73 1.18 18.80
CA ASP A 281 -19.58 2.07 19.58
C ASP A 281 -21.01 2.08 19.00
N GLY A 282 -21.94 2.67 19.75
CA GLY A 282 -23.33 2.84 19.35
C GLY A 282 -24.34 1.98 20.14
N HIS A 283 -25.38 1.54 19.43
CA HIS A 283 -26.53 0.82 19.98
C HIS A 283 -26.12 -0.53 20.58
N GLN A 284 -26.69 -0.89 21.75
CA GLN A 284 -26.27 -2.09 22.51
C GLN A 284 -26.80 -3.43 21.95
N HIS A 285 -27.76 -3.38 21.02
CA HIS A 285 -28.33 -4.56 20.37
C HIS A 285 -28.07 -4.54 18.86
N GLY A 286 -27.63 -5.67 18.31
CA GLY A 286 -27.28 -5.86 16.90
C GLY A 286 -25.85 -6.38 16.76
N ASN A 287 -25.30 -6.32 15.55
CA ASN A 287 -23.93 -6.74 15.28
C ASN A 287 -23.16 -5.68 14.50
N LEU A 288 -21.83 -5.62 14.66
CA LEU A 288 -21.00 -4.86 13.73
C LEU A 288 -20.97 -5.59 12.38
N TYR A 289 -21.02 -4.82 11.30
CA TYR A 289 -20.74 -5.32 9.95
C TYR A 289 -19.68 -4.44 9.29
N MET A 290 -18.74 -5.08 8.60
CA MET A 290 -17.64 -4.44 7.90
C MET A 290 -17.48 -5.07 6.52
N TYR A 291 -17.13 -4.27 5.52
CA TYR A 291 -16.83 -4.71 4.16
C TYR A 291 -15.38 -5.20 4.07
N ALA A 292 -15.23 -6.46 3.68
CA ALA A 292 -13.95 -7.09 3.42
C ALA A 292 -13.62 -7.03 1.92
N LEU A 293 -12.38 -6.69 1.57
CA LEU A 293 -11.87 -6.78 0.20
C LEU A 293 -11.63 -8.24 -0.21
N PRO A 294 -11.56 -8.57 -1.52
CA PRO A 294 -11.37 -9.93 -2.01
C PRO A 294 -10.22 -10.70 -1.34
N HIS A 295 -9.04 -10.09 -1.17
CA HIS A 295 -7.90 -10.77 -0.57
C HIS A 295 -8.09 -11.11 0.93
N HIS A 296 -8.92 -10.37 1.66
CA HIS A 296 -9.32 -10.73 3.02
C HIS A 296 -10.20 -11.99 2.99
N VAL A 297 -11.21 -12.00 2.11
CA VAL A 297 -12.12 -13.15 1.94
C VAL A 297 -11.32 -14.40 1.58
N ASP A 298 -10.35 -14.28 0.67
CA ASP A 298 -9.47 -15.37 0.24
C ASP A 298 -8.55 -15.92 1.35
N SER A 299 -8.41 -15.20 2.48
CA SER A 299 -7.50 -15.56 3.57
C SER A 299 -8.20 -15.78 4.91
N PHE A 300 -9.51 -15.63 5.01
CA PHE A 300 -10.22 -15.83 6.26
C PHE A 300 -10.02 -17.24 6.84
N ASP A 301 -9.93 -17.29 8.17
CA ASP A 301 -10.12 -18.54 8.88
C ASP A 301 -11.57 -19.03 8.78
N ARG A 302 -11.82 -20.29 9.15
CA ARG A 302 -13.15 -20.91 9.03
C ARG A 302 -14.23 -20.18 9.83
N GLU A 303 -13.90 -19.61 10.99
CA GLU A 303 -14.87 -18.90 11.82
C GLU A 303 -15.22 -17.53 11.26
N THR A 304 -14.29 -16.84 10.62
CA THR A 304 -14.56 -15.58 9.91
C THR A 304 -15.31 -15.83 8.60
N GLU A 305 -14.95 -16.87 7.84
CA GLU A 305 -15.63 -17.24 6.60
C GLU A 305 -17.13 -17.51 6.80
N ARG A 306 -17.51 -18.19 7.89
CA ARG A 306 -18.93 -18.45 8.23
C ARG A 306 -19.76 -17.20 8.49
N ARG A 307 -19.13 -16.04 8.68
CA ARG A 307 -19.79 -14.76 8.98
C ARG A 307 -19.94 -13.87 7.75
N ILE A 308 -19.47 -14.32 6.59
CA ILE A 308 -19.69 -13.65 5.31
C ILE A 308 -21.19 -13.56 5.01
N GLN A 309 -21.60 -12.39 4.51
CA GLN A 309 -22.96 -12.08 4.07
C GLN A 309 -22.95 -11.89 2.55
N ASN A 310 -23.04 -12.99 1.79
CA ASN A 310 -22.90 -12.97 0.32
C ASN A 310 -24.01 -12.16 -0.37
N GLU A 311 -25.13 -11.98 0.30
CA GLU A 311 -26.28 -11.21 -0.15
C GLU A 311 -25.98 -9.70 -0.15
N ALA A 312 -24.99 -9.25 0.62
CA ALA A 312 -24.62 -7.85 0.80
C ALA A 312 -23.19 -7.58 0.29
N GLN A 313 -23.08 -7.28 -1.00
CA GLN A 313 -21.83 -6.87 -1.65
C GLN A 313 -21.98 -5.50 -2.31
N LEU A 314 -20.90 -4.72 -2.32
CA LEU A 314 -20.84 -3.43 -2.96
C LEU A 314 -19.56 -3.29 -3.77
N GLN A 315 -19.64 -2.57 -4.89
CA GLN A 315 -18.50 -2.34 -5.73
C GLN A 315 -17.54 -1.36 -5.05
N SER A 316 -16.30 -1.78 -4.80
CA SER A 316 -15.24 -0.81 -4.52
C SER A 316 -14.76 -0.15 -5.80
N THR A 317 -14.13 1.02 -5.67
CA THR A 317 -13.55 1.78 -6.77
C THR A 317 -12.52 0.95 -7.56
N THR A 318 -11.50 0.39 -6.90
CA THR A 318 -10.36 -0.29 -7.56
C THR A 318 -10.03 -1.70 -7.04
N LYS A 319 -10.80 -2.25 -6.10
CA LYS A 319 -10.50 -3.52 -5.40
C LYS A 319 -11.57 -4.60 -5.60
N GLY A 320 -12.38 -4.50 -6.66
CA GLY A 320 -13.46 -5.44 -6.96
C GLY A 320 -14.65 -5.33 -6.00
N LEU A 321 -15.48 -6.38 -5.93
CA LEU A 321 -16.62 -6.42 -5.00
C LEU A 321 -16.09 -6.57 -3.56
N ALA A 322 -16.47 -5.63 -2.70
CA ALA A 322 -16.29 -5.76 -1.27
C ALA A 322 -17.49 -6.51 -0.68
N THR A 323 -17.22 -7.43 0.25
CA THR A 323 -18.23 -8.34 0.80
C THR A 323 -18.46 -8.05 2.27
N LEU A 324 -19.71 -7.91 2.68
CA LEU A 324 -20.04 -7.62 4.07
C LEU A 324 -19.78 -8.84 4.96
N VAL A 325 -19.18 -8.64 6.11
CA VAL A 325 -18.86 -9.68 7.10
C VAL A 325 -19.37 -9.27 8.47
N LYS A 326 -20.04 -10.20 9.14
CA LYS A 326 -20.61 -10.01 10.47
C LYS A 326 -19.56 -10.16 11.58
N GLY A 327 -19.64 -9.29 12.57
CA GLY A 327 -18.84 -9.33 13.80
C GLY A 327 -17.65 -8.37 13.80
N ASN A 328 -17.09 -8.17 14.99
CA ASN A 328 -16.03 -7.20 15.27
C ASN A 328 -14.63 -7.80 15.36
N HIS A 329 -14.48 -9.07 14.98
CA HIS A 329 -13.20 -9.76 14.96
C HIS A 329 -13.06 -10.53 13.66
N TRP A 330 -12.04 -10.26 12.87
CA TRP A 330 -11.67 -11.08 11.71
C TRP A 330 -10.31 -11.70 11.95
N THR A 331 -10.12 -12.93 11.48
CA THR A 331 -8.80 -13.57 11.42
C THR A 331 -8.51 -14.00 10.00
N MET A 332 -7.34 -13.60 9.52
CA MET A 332 -6.78 -13.97 8.23
C MET A 332 -5.55 -14.85 8.45
N ILE A 333 -5.37 -15.84 7.58
CA ILE A 333 -4.33 -16.87 7.67
C ILE A 333 -3.46 -16.85 6.41
N GLU A 334 -2.15 -16.81 6.62
CA GLU A 334 -1.13 -17.04 5.60
C GLU A 334 -0.45 -18.38 5.85
N PRO A 335 -0.88 -19.48 5.19
CA PRO A 335 -0.49 -20.84 5.56
C PRO A 335 0.95 -21.21 5.17
N SER A 336 1.60 -20.39 4.34
CA SER A 336 2.89 -20.71 3.74
C SER A 336 3.76 -19.46 3.60
N MET A 337 4.07 -18.84 4.73
CA MET A 337 5.05 -17.76 4.81
C MET A 337 6.44 -18.21 4.36
N PRO A 338 7.21 -17.36 3.66
CA PRO A 338 8.49 -17.73 3.08
C PRO A 338 9.62 -17.70 4.12
N VAL A 339 9.48 -18.40 5.26
CA VAL A 339 10.38 -18.27 6.42
C VAL A 339 11.82 -18.73 6.15
N ASP A 340 12.01 -19.66 5.21
CA ASP A 340 13.31 -20.20 4.79
C ASP A 340 14.04 -19.34 3.75
N MET A 341 13.34 -18.37 3.13
CA MET A 341 13.91 -17.47 2.14
C MET A 341 15.02 -16.61 2.75
N THR A 342 16.17 -16.54 2.06
CA THR A 342 17.35 -15.75 2.45
C THR A 342 17.82 -14.88 1.28
N PHE A 343 19.12 -14.55 1.20
CA PHE A 343 19.72 -13.74 0.12
C PHE A 343 20.05 -14.54 -1.16
N ALA A 344 20.10 -15.87 -1.08
CA ALA A 344 20.30 -16.71 -2.27
C ALA A 344 19.12 -16.58 -3.24
N PRO A 345 19.32 -16.75 -4.56
CA PRO A 345 18.22 -16.97 -5.48
C PRO A 345 17.27 -18.03 -4.89
N TRP A 346 15.96 -17.81 -5.00
CA TRP A 346 14.97 -18.67 -4.34
C TRP A 346 13.92 -19.15 -5.35
N ASP A 347 13.37 -20.32 -5.11
CA ASP A 347 12.38 -21.00 -5.94
C ASP A 347 11.26 -21.55 -5.03
N PRO A 348 9.97 -21.29 -5.34
CA PRO A 348 8.86 -21.73 -4.50
C PRO A 348 8.83 -23.22 -4.18
N GLU A 349 9.35 -24.07 -5.07
CA GLU A 349 9.36 -25.51 -4.89
C GLU A 349 10.67 -26.02 -4.27
N LYS A 350 11.79 -25.35 -4.57
CA LYS A 350 13.13 -25.83 -4.19
C LYS A 350 13.75 -25.10 -2.99
N GLY A 351 13.16 -23.99 -2.58
CA GLY A 351 13.75 -23.10 -1.58
C GLY A 351 14.96 -22.33 -2.12
N SER A 352 15.98 -22.14 -1.29
CA SER A 352 17.21 -21.43 -1.67
C SER A 352 18.04 -22.23 -2.70
N VAL A 353 18.53 -21.54 -3.72
CA VAL A 353 19.28 -22.09 -4.86
C VAL A 353 20.62 -21.36 -5.02
N ASP A 354 21.63 -21.85 -4.31
CA ASP A 354 22.93 -21.22 -4.11
C ASP A 354 24.10 -21.94 -4.83
N LYS A 355 23.83 -23.12 -5.41
CA LYS A 355 24.84 -23.94 -6.10
C LYS A 355 24.97 -23.55 -7.57
N LEU A 356 26.21 -23.37 -8.00
CA LEU A 356 26.58 -23.09 -9.39
C LEU A 356 27.52 -24.18 -9.93
N SER A 357 27.41 -24.48 -11.22
CA SER A 357 28.39 -25.31 -11.94
C SER A 357 29.72 -24.55 -12.08
N ASP A 358 30.84 -25.25 -12.21
CA ASP A 358 32.15 -24.59 -12.33
C ASP A 358 32.27 -23.73 -13.59
N HIS A 359 31.60 -24.14 -14.68
CA HIS A 359 31.50 -23.31 -15.88
C HIS A 359 30.74 -22.00 -15.59
N ALA A 360 29.60 -22.07 -14.90
CA ALA A 360 28.84 -20.86 -14.55
C ALA A 360 29.65 -19.95 -13.62
N LYS A 361 30.36 -20.52 -12.63
CA LYS A 361 31.24 -19.75 -11.74
C LYS A 361 32.30 -18.98 -12.52
N ASN A 362 32.98 -19.60 -13.48
CA ASN A 362 34.02 -18.95 -14.26
C ASN A 362 33.50 -17.74 -15.05
N ILE A 363 32.30 -17.85 -15.65
CA ILE A 363 31.68 -16.74 -16.40
C ILE A 363 31.22 -15.63 -15.44
N ILE A 364 30.53 -16.00 -14.36
CA ILE A 364 30.03 -15.04 -13.36
C ILE A 364 31.19 -14.30 -12.68
N HIS A 365 32.30 -14.98 -12.39
CA HIS A 365 33.49 -14.40 -11.77
C HIS A 365 34.08 -13.26 -12.60
N ALA A 366 34.16 -13.42 -13.92
CA ALA A 366 34.66 -12.36 -14.80
C ALA A 366 33.80 -11.09 -14.77
N ALA A 367 32.46 -11.23 -14.72
CA ALA A 367 31.57 -10.08 -14.53
C ALA A 367 31.71 -9.49 -13.13
N ALA A 368 31.80 -10.34 -12.09
CA ALA A 368 31.90 -9.91 -10.71
C ALA A 368 33.17 -9.11 -10.44
N ALA A 369 34.31 -9.55 -10.99
CA ALA A 369 35.56 -8.81 -10.88
C ALA A 369 35.45 -7.40 -11.49
N LYS A 370 34.75 -7.25 -12.62
CA LYS A 370 34.51 -5.95 -13.26
C LYS A 370 33.55 -5.08 -12.45
N GLU A 371 32.44 -5.63 -11.97
CA GLU A 371 31.44 -4.87 -11.22
C GLU A 371 31.96 -4.48 -9.83
N VAL A 372 32.71 -5.34 -9.14
CA VAL A 372 33.36 -5.02 -7.85
C VAL A 372 34.44 -3.94 -8.00
N ALA A 373 35.12 -3.85 -9.16
CA ALA A 373 36.12 -2.82 -9.40
C ALA A 373 35.51 -1.43 -9.71
N GLN A 374 34.19 -1.32 -9.83
CA GLN A 374 33.53 -0.04 -10.07
C GLN A 374 33.63 0.88 -8.85
N ASN A 375 33.60 2.19 -9.09
CA ASN A 375 33.60 3.18 -8.02
C ASN A 375 32.24 3.21 -7.30
N MET A 376 32.11 2.42 -6.23
CA MET A 376 30.87 2.30 -5.46
C MET A 376 30.46 3.65 -4.83
N ILE A 377 31.42 4.42 -4.30
CA ILE A 377 31.16 5.74 -3.68
C ILE A 377 30.57 6.72 -4.69
N ALA A 378 31.16 6.81 -5.88
CA ALA A 378 30.67 7.73 -6.91
C ALA A 378 29.29 7.34 -7.44
N GLN A 379 29.00 6.04 -7.54
CA GLN A 379 27.69 5.56 -7.99
C GLN A 379 26.61 5.67 -6.90
N SER A 380 26.98 5.65 -5.62
CA SER A 380 26.01 5.74 -4.52
C SER A 380 25.86 7.15 -3.95
N ASN A 381 26.81 8.08 -4.10
CA ASN A 381 26.69 9.43 -3.54
C ASN A 381 25.96 10.37 -4.51
N LEU A 382 24.66 10.10 -4.71
CA LEU A 382 23.80 10.86 -5.60
C LEU A 382 22.94 11.86 -4.80
N ASP A 383 22.18 12.68 -5.51
CA ASP A 383 21.27 13.70 -4.97
C ASP A 383 19.87 13.15 -4.65
N SER A 384 19.78 11.83 -4.46
CA SER A 384 18.53 11.12 -4.19
C SER A 384 18.77 9.91 -3.31
N MET A 385 17.94 9.72 -2.28
CA MET A 385 17.95 8.50 -1.47
C MET A 385 17.58 7.27 -2.30
N TYR A 386 16.72 7.42 -3.31
CA TYR A 386 16.29 6.36 -4.22
C TYR A 386 17.44 5.79 -5.04
N PHE A 387 18.05 6.60 -5.92
CA PHE A 387 19.11 6.11 -6.81
C PHE A 387 20.36 5.67 -6.04
N SER A 388 20.69 6.37 -4.94
CA SER A 388 21.77 5.99 -4.04
C SER A 388 21.52 4.61 -3.41
N GLY A 389 20.30 4.38 -2.93
CA GLY A 389 19.88 3.10 -2.36
C GLY A 389 19.99 1.97 -3.38
N LYS A 390 19.52 2.18 -4.62
CA LYS A 390 19.63 1.19 -5.71
C LYS A 390 21.07 0.77 -5.95
N ALA A 391 22.00 1.73 -6.01
CA ALA A 391 23.42 1.45 -6.17
C ALA A 391 23.99 0.64 -4.99
N LEU A 392 23.68 1.03 -3.75
CA LEU A 392 24.14 0.32 -2.55
C LEU A 392 23.63 -1.14 -2.52
N ALA A 393 22.35 -1.35 -2.79
CA ALA A 393 21.73 -2.68 -2.80
C ALA A 393 22.32 -3.57 -3.91
N LYS A 394 22.52 -3.02 -5.11
CA LYS A 394 23.19 -3.70 -6.23
C LYS A 394 24.56 -4.25 -5.81
N PHE A 395 25.44 -3.40 -5.27
CA PHE A 395 26.78 -3.83 -4.86
C PHE A 395 26.74 -4.83 -3.71
N ALA A 396 25.82 -4.66 -2.76
CA ALA A 396 25.65 -5.62 -1.68
C ALA A 396 25.28 -7.02 -2.21
N ILE A 397 24.34 -7.10 -3.16
CA ILE A 397 23.94 -8.37 -3.79
C ILE A 397 25.11 -8.99 -4.59
N ILE A 398 25.90 -8.20 -5.31
CA ILE A 398 27.12 -8.68 -5.97
C ILE A 398 28.05 -9.37 -4.97
N LEU A 399 28.31 -8.73 -3.82
CA LEU A 399 29.21 -9.29 -2.80
C LEU A 399 28.66 -10.55 -2.15
N TYR A 400 27.33 -10.67 -2.02
CA TYR A 400 26.70 -11.91 -1.61
C TYR A 400 27.03 -13.06 -2.59
N VAL A 401 26.86 -12.82 -3.90
CA VAL A 401 27.19 -13.81 -4.94
C VAL A 401 28.68 -14.19 -4.89
N VAL A 402 29.57 -13.19 -4.81
CA VAL A 402 31.03 -13.40 -4.76
C VAL A 402 31.41 -14.25 -3.55
N LYS A 403 30.88 -13.93 -2.37
CA LYS A 403 31.23 -14.61 -1.12
C LYS A 403 30.71 -16.05 -1.08
N TRP A 404 29.43 -16.26 -1.40
CA TRP A 404 28.76 -17.52 -1.10
C TRP A 404 28.59 -18.45 -2.30
N MET A 405 28.35 -17.90 -3.49
CA MET A 405 28.11 -18.69 -4.70
C MET A 405 29.40 -18.95 -5.49
N LEU A 406 30.27 -17.93 -5.61
CA LEU A 406 31.59 -18.07 -6.24
C LEU A 406 32.67 -18.58 -5.28
N ARG A 407 32.49 -18.35 -3.97
CA ARG A 407 33.45 -18.69 -2.91
C ARG A 407 34.80 -17.96 -3.04
N ASP A 408 34.80 -16.75 -3.59
CA ASP A 408 35.99 -15.90 -3.69
C ASP A 408 36.06 -14.97 -2.47
N GLY A 409 36.75 -15.42 -1.43
CA GLY A 409 36.90 -14.66 -0.19
C GLY A 409 37.71 -13.37 -0.34
N ALA A 410 38.68 -13.33 -1.25
CA ALA A 410 39.57 -12.18 -1.42
C ALA A 410 38.87 -11.04 -2.17
N LEU A 411 38.16 -11.37 -3.26
CA LEU A 411 37.35 -10.40 -3.99
C LEU A 411 36.21 -9.86 -3.13
N ALA A 412 35.55 -10.75 -2.36
CA ALA A 412 34.49 -10.35 -1.42
C ALA A 412 35.01 -9.38 -0.35
N HIS A 413 36.18 -9.66 0.25
CA HIS A 413 36.77 -8.80 1.28
C HIS A 413 37.11 -7.41 0.72
N THR A 414 37.72 -7.37 -0.47
CA THR A 414 38.09 -6.11 -1.15
C THR A 414 36.85 -5.26 -1.45
N GLY A 415 35.83 -5.85 -2.10
CA GLY A 415 34.61 -5.13 -2.42
C GLY A 415 33.80 -4.72 -1.20
N LEU A 416 33.80 -5.52 -0.12
CA LEU A 416 33.12 -5.18 1.13
C LEU A 416 33.74 -3.94 1.80
N GLY A 417 35.06 -3.77 1.72
CA GLY A 417 35.71 -2.54 2.20
C GLY A 417 35.20 -1.29 1.46
N GLN A 418 35.08 -1.36 0.14
CA GLN A 418 34.57 -0.26 -0.68
C GLN A 418 33.08 0.02 -0.43
N LEU A 419 32.25 -1.03 -0.32
CA LEU A 419 30.83 -0.87 -0.06
C LEU A 419 30.57 -0.26 1.32
N LYS A 420 31.34 -0.64 2.34
CA LYS A 420 31.25 0.00 3.66
C LYS A 420 31.64 1.46 3.62
N ALA A 421 32.68 1.83 2.87
CA ALA A 421 33.07 3.22 2.68
C ALA A 421 31.97 4.01 1.96
N ALA A 422 31.34 3.43 0.94
CA ALA A 422 30.18 4.01 0.26
C ALA A 422 29.00 4.23 1.21
N PHE A 423 28.64 3.21 2.00
CA PHE A 423 27.56 3.29 2.98
C PHE A 423 27.87 4.25 4.12
N ALA A 424 29.14 4.40 4.51
CA ALA A 424 29.55 5.29 5.60
C ALA A 424 29.11 6.74 5.37
N THR A 425 29.05 7.20 4.11
CA THR A 425 28.48 8.51 3.75
C THR A 425 27.07 8.70 4.31
N PHE A 426 26.22 7.67 4.19
CA PHE A 426 24.83 7.69 4.67
C PHE A 426 24.73 7.48 6.17
N ALA A 427 25.52 6.54 6.72
CA ALA A 427 25.55 6.30 8.16
C ALA A 427 26.06 7.52 8.96
N ALA A 428 26.98 8.30 8.39
CA ALA A 428 27.44 9.58 8.92
C ALA A 428 26.49 10.75 8.62
N ASN A 429 25.47 10.52 7.77
CA ASN A 429 24.51 11.51 7.30
C ASN A 429 25.15 12.67 6.51
N GLU A 430 26.13 12.36 5.66
CA GLU A 430 26.95 13.29 4.87
C GLU A 430 26.67 13.23 3.37
N GLN A 431 25.65 12.49 2.93
CA GLN A 431 25.21 12.49 1.53
C GLN A 431 24.73 13.88 1.10
N LYS A 432 24.63 14.13 -0.22
CA LYS A 432 24.30 15.45 -0.78
C LYS A 432 23.09 16.14 -0.16
N PHE A 433 22.04 15.37 0.15
CA PHE A 433 20.90 15.80 0.94
C PHE A 433 20.82 14.93 2.20
N PRO A 434 21.42 15.37 3.32
CA PRO A 434 21.33 14.68 4.60
C PRO A 434 19.88 14.45 5.02
N LEU A 435 19.64 13.37 5.76
CA LEU A 435 18.36 13.10 6.40
C LEU A 435 18.16 14.02 7.60
N ILE A 436 16.91 14.36 7.87
CA ILE A 436 16.46 15.17 9.00
C ILE A 436 15.40 14.35 9.73
N TYR A 437 15.46 14.33 11.07
CA TYR A 437 14.32 13.93 11.87
C TYR A 437 13.42 15.16 12.05
N GLU A 438 12.38 15.26 11.24
CA GLU A 438 11.40 16.32 11.40
C GLU A 438 10.37 15.89 12.47
N THR A 439 9.90 16.85 13.29
CA THR A 439 9.00 16.56 14.41
C THR A 439 7.61 17.17 14.24
N ALA A 440 7.34 17.89 13.14
CA ALA A 440 6.02 18.41 12.89
C ALA A 440 5.05 17.27 12.53
N TRP A 441 5.50 16.32 11.72
CA TRP A 441 4.76 15.10 11.39
C TRP A 441 5.34 13.86 12.09
N GLY A 442 6.59 13.90 12.56
CA GLY A 442 7.30 12.80 13.20
C GLY A 442 7.81 11.78 12.20
N GLY A 443 8.97 12.04 11.57
CA GLY A 443 9.60 11.08 10.66
C GLY A 443 10.98 11.45 10.15
N ILE A 444 11.59 10.57 9.39
CA ILE A 444 12.89 10.82 8.73
C ILE A 444 12.66 11.21 7.29
N VAL A 445 13.17 12.38 6.92
CA VAL A 445 12.97 12.97 5.59
C VAL A 445 14.29 13.44 5.00
N SER A 446 14.43 13.35 3.68
CA SER A 446 15.51 13.99 2.93
C SER A 446 15.44 15.52 3.08
N SER A 447 16.58 16.17 3.25
CA SER A 447 16.68 17.63 3.30
C SER A 447 16.44 18.32 1.95
N ALA A 448 16.29 17.56 0.86
CA ALA A 448 16.25 18.07 -0.51
C ALA A 448 15.26 19.21 -0.72
N SER A 449 14.01 19.10 -0.26
CA SER A 449 13.03 20.17 -0.45
C SER A 449 13.30 21.40 0.41
N TYR A 450 13.89 21.25 1.60
CA TYR A 450 14.28 22.38 2.45
C TYR A 450 15.42 23.19 1.83
N VAL A 451 16.32 22.52 1.09
CA VAL A 451 17.46 23.16 0.41
C VAL A 451 17.05 23.76 -0.92
N THR A 452 16.24 23.06 -1.71
CA THR A 452 15.92 23.43 -3.10
C THR A 452 14.63 24.25 -3.25
N GLY A 453 13.73 24.19 -2.26
CA GLY A 453 12.38 24.76 -2.37
C GLY A 453 11.43 23.98 -3.31
N ASN A 454 11.88 22.87 -3.91
CA ASN A 454 11.06 22.05 -4.80
C ASN A 454 10.44 20.88 -4.04
N SER A 455 9.11 20.82 -3.97
CA SER A 455 8.38 19.73 -3.30
C SER A 455 8.57 18.36 -3.94
N GLY A 456 8.91 18.31 -5.23
CA GLY A 456 9.22 17.07 -5.96
C GLY A 456 10.68 16.63 -5.88
N ALA A 457 11.55 17.35 -5.16
CA ALA A 457 12.95 16.97 -5.01
C ALA A 457 13.08 15.63 -4.30
N ASP A 458 14.00 14.77 -4.77
CA ASP A 458 14.14 13.38 -4.32
C ASP A 458 12.78 12.65 -4.32
N PHE A 459 12.04 12.77 -5.43
CA PHE A 459 10.71 12.17 -5.63
C PHE A 459 9.68 12.54 -4.56
N GLY A 460 9.84 13.70 -3.93
CA GLY A 460 8.95 14.13 -2.85
C GLY A 460 9.20 13.43 -1.53
N ASN A 461 10.38 12.87 -1.32
CA ASN A 461 10.75 12.23 -0.06
C ASN A 461 10.58 13.19 1.14
N THR A 462 10.87 14.48 1.01
CA THR A 462 10.60 15.42 2.10
C THR A 462 9.13 15.45 2.52
N TYR A 463 8.21 15.17 1.60
CA TYR A 463 6.75 15.17 1.79
C TYR A 463 6.21 13.77 2.09
N TYR A 464 7.05 12.86 2.60
CA TYR A 464 6.70 11.47 2.91
C TYR A 464 6.32 10.59 1.71
N ASN A 465 6.68 11.03 0.51
CA ASN A 465 6.47 10.22 -0.68
C ASN A 465 7.54 9.13 -0.77
N ASP A 466 7.14 7.91 -1.12
CA ASP A 466 8.04 6.82 -1.54
C ASP A 466 9.07 6.35 -0.49
N HIS A 467 8.85 6.62 0.80
CA HIS A 467 9.80 6.22 1.85
C HIS A 467 10.10 4.71 1.87
N HIS A 468 9.09 3.85 1.72
CA HIS A 468 9.25 2.39 1.63
C HIS A 468 10.09 1.98 0.41
N PHE A 469 9.95 2.66 -0.73
CA PHE A 469 10.78 2.43 -1.91
C PHE A 469 12.23 2.86 -1.66
N HIS A 470 12.44 4.09 -1.20
CA HIS A 470 13.77 4.67 -1.01
C HIS A 470 14.53 3.93 0.08
N TYR A 471 13.96 3.90 1.29
CA TYR A 471 14.60 3.35 2.47
C TYR A 471 14.67 1.82 2.41
N GLY A 472 13.75 1.16 1.71
CA GLY A 472 13.80 -0.29 1.46
C GLY A 472 15.15 -0.73 0.88
N TYR A 473 15.69 0.02 -0.09
CA TYR A 473 17.00 -0.28 -0.67
C TYR A 473 18.16 -0.12 0.32
N HIS A 474 18.13 0.91 1.15
CA HIS A 474 19.15 1.14 2.19
C HIS A 474 19.09 0.07 3.27
N ILE A 475 17.88 -0.33 3.69
CA ILE A 475 17.65 -1.42 4.64
C ILE A 475 18.16 -2.74 4.06
N LEU A 476 17.87 -3.03 2.79
CA LEU A 476 18.35 -4.23 2.10
C LEU A 476 19.89 -4.28 2.03
N ALA A 477 20.51 -3.17 1.61
CA ALA A 477 21.96 -3.05 1.58
C ALA A 477 22.57 -3.25 2.98
N GLY A 478 22.02 -2.60 4.00
CA GLY A 478 22.45 -2.75 5.39
C GLY A 478 22.28 -4.18 5.93
N ALA A 479 21.19 -4.87 5.56
CA ALA A 479 20.99 -6.27 5.92
C ALA A 479 22.05 -7.18 5.30
N ILE A 480 22.40 -6.99 4.02
CA ILE A 480 23.44 -7.80 3.37
C ILE A 480 24.83 -7.48 3.94
N ILE A 481 25.17 -6.21 4.14
CA ILE A 481 26.47 -5.82 4.74
C ILE A 481 26.58 -6.41 6.15
N GLY A 482 25.54 -6.29 6.98
CA GLY A 482 25.51 -6.85 8.33
C GLY A 482 25.56 -8.38 8.36
N HIS A 483 25.09 -9.05 7.31
CA HIS A 483 25.25 -10.49 7.13
C HIS A 483 26.70 -10.88 6.78
N LEU A 484 27.40 -10.03 6.02
CA LEU A 484 28.80 -10.23 5.64
C LEU A 484 29.79 -9.80 6.74
N ASP A 485 29.41 -8.86 7.60
CA ASP A 485 30.21 -8.36 8.72
C ASP A 485 29.35 -7.98 9.94
N SER A 486 29.53 -8.75 11.02
CA SER A 486 28.80 -8.55 12.28
C SER A 486 29.29 -7.37 13.12
N ASP A 487 30.52 -6.88 12.93
CA ASP A 487 31.01 -5.69 13.63
C ASP A 487 30.47 -4.41 12.97
N TRP A 488 30.40 -4.37 11.64
CA TRP A 488 29.69 -3.30 10.92
C TRP A 488 28.22 -3.22 11.35
N LEU A 489 27.56 -4.39 11.49
CA LEU A 489 26.18 -4.46 11.96
C LEU A 489 26.01 -3.77 13.32
N LYS A 490 26.88 -4.07 14.30
CA LYS A 490 26.79 -3.45 15.64
C LYS A 490 26.90 -1.93 15.59
N GLN A 491 27.78 -1.41 14.73
CA GLN A 491 28.03 0.03 14.59
C GLN A 491 26.89 0.78 13.90
N ASN A 492 26.21 0.14 12.95
CA ASN A 492 25.22 0.80 12.07
C ASN A 492 23.77 0.40 12.37
N LYS A 493 23.54 -0.49 13.35
CA LYS A 493 22.20 -1.00 13.69
C LYS A 493 21.20 0.11 13.98
N ASP A 494 21.59 1.12 14.74
CA ASP A 494 20.69 2.20 15.14
C ASP A 494 20.29 3.09 13.95
N TYR A 495 21.20 3.34 13.00
CA TYR A 495 20.90 4.06 11.76
C TYR A 495 19.86 3.30 10.90
N ILE A 496 20.08 2.01 10.66
CA ILE A 496 19.13 1.20 9.88
C ILE A 496 17.78 1.06 10.61
N ASN A 497 17.79 0.85 11.92
CA ASN A 497 16.56 0.74 12.71
C ASN A 497 15.70 2.00 12.60
N VAL A 498 16.29 3.19 12.51
CA VAL A 498 15.55 4.44 12.30
C VAL A 498 14.82 4.46 10.95
N LEU A 499 15.47 4.01 9.87
CA LEU A 499 14.83 3.88 8.56
C LEU A 499 13.67 2.88 8.60
N VAL A 500 13.85 1.73 9.26
CA VAL A 500 12.79 0.71 9.40
C VAL A 500 11.62 1.24 10.22
N ARG A 501 11.88 1.98 11.30
CA ARG A 501 10.84 2.53 12.18
C ARG A 501 10.01 3.61 11.47
N ASP A 502 10.62 4.40 10.59
CA ASP A 502 9.91 5.42 9.83
C ASP A 502 8.82 4.82 8.92
N VAL A 503 9.11 3.69 8.26
CA VAL A 503 8.18 3.06 7.30
C VAL A 503 7.26 2.01 7.93
N ALA A 504 7.72 1.34 9.00
CA ALA A 504 7.13 0.10 9.50
C ALA A 504 7.15 -0.04 11.04
N ASN A 505 7.05 1.07 11.79
CA ASN A 505 6.82 0.98 13.24
C ASN A 505 5.54 0.16 13.53
N PRO A 506 5.61 -0.95 14.28
CA PRO A 506 4.46 -1.82 14.53
C PRO A 506 3.62 -1.40 15.74
N SER A 507 4.07 -0.44 16.55
CA SER A 507 3.49 -0.19 17.88
C SER A 507 3.49 1.28 18.28
N ALA A 508 2.37 1.76 18.83
CA ALA A 508 2.24 3.10 19.39
C ALA A 508 3.09 3.34 20.65
N LYS A 509 3.81 2.31 21.14
CA LYS A 509 4.83 2.47 22.19
C LYS A 509 6.05 3.25 21.70
N ASP A 510 6.37 3.18 20.41
CA ASP A 510 7.32 4.11 19.80
C ASP A 510 6.63 5.46 19.61
N LYS A 511 7.09 6.47 20.35
CA LYS A 511 6.53 7.83 20.34
C LYS A 511 7.19 8.75 19.32
N LEU A 512 8.10 8.22 18.49
CA LEU A 512 8.86 9.02 17.54
C LEU A 512 8.37 8.85 16.10
N PHE A 513 7.72 7.73 15.79
CA PHE A 513 7.26 7.37 14.45
C PHE A 513 5.82 6.85 14.47
N PRO A 514 4.98 7.19 13.47
CA PRO A 514 3.62 6.69 13.40
C PRO A 514 3.61 5.20 13.06
N MET A 515 2.56 4.48 13.49
CA MET A 515 2.44 3.07 13.17
C MET A 515 2.23 2.86 11.67
N TRP A 516 2.99 1.94 11.08
CA TRP A 516 2.78 1.45 9.71
C TRP A 516 2.63 2.56 8.66
N ARG A 517 3.53 3.55 8.63
CA ARG A 517 3.38 4.72 7.75
C ARG A 517 2.93 4.35 6.35
N ASN A 518 3.67 3.47 5.67
CA ASN A 518 3.40 3.10 4.28
C ASN A 518 2.47 1.88 4.13
N PHE A 519 2.72 0.78 4.86
CA PHE A 519 1.96 -0.44 4.70
C PHE A 519 0.53 -0.29 5.23
N ASP A 520 -0.47 -0.58 4.41
CA ASP A 520 -1.88 -0.55 4.79
C ASP A 520 -2.40 -1.99 4.90
N TRP A 521 -2.70 -2.40 6.13
CA TRP A 521 -3.13 -3.76 6.42
C TRP A 521 -4.52 -4.08 5.84
N TYR A 522 -5.39 -3.08 5.64
CA TYR A 522 -6.69 -3.28 5.02
C TYR A 522 -6.60 -3.42 3.50
N HIS A 523 -5.65 -2.71 2.85
CA HIS A 523 -5.42 -2.87 1.42
C HIS A 523 -4.49 -4.05 1.07
N GLY A 524 -3.71 -4.54 2.04
CA GLY A 524 -2.77 -5.63 1.87
C GLY A 524 -1.53 -5.26 1.06
N HIS A 525 -1.25 -3.97 0.89
CA HIS A 525 -0.08 -3.41 0.22
C HIS A 525 0.22 -2.01 0.77
N SER A 526 1.34 -1.42 0.38
CA SER A 526 1.69 -0.06 0.80
C SER A 526 1.09 1.03 -0.09
N TRP A 527 0.98 2.24 0.47
CA TRP A 527 0.74 3.48 -0.28
C TRP A 527 2.03 4.30 -0.35
N ALA A 528 2.36 4.78 -1.56
CA ALA A 528 3.51 5.63 -1.84
C ALA A 528 3.19 7.10 -1.56
N HIS A 529 2.02 7.53 -2.03
CA HIS A 529 1.59 8.92 -2.05
C HIS A 529 1.60 9.58 -0.67
N GLY A 530 2.51 10.54 -0.50
CA GLY A 530 2.72 11.30 0.74
C GLY A 530 1.70 12.42 0.98
N LEU A 531 2.18 13.57 1.44
CA LEU A 531 1.38 14.73 1.82
C LEU A 531 0.99 15.61 0.63
N TYR A 532 0.26 15.05 -0.34
CA TYR A 532 -0.38 15.81 -1.41
C TYR A 532 -1.88 15.50 -1.48
N ALA A 533 -2.68 16.53 -1.72
CA ALA A 533 -4.11 16.37 -1.94
C ALA A 533 -4.35 15.78 -3.33
N ALA A 534 -5.18 14.75 -3.43
CA ALA A 534 -5.43 14.06 -4.69
C ALA A 534 -6.90 13.66 -4.85
N MET A 535 -7.49 14.01 -5.99
CA MET A 535 -8.86 13.63 -6.33
C MET A 535 -9.05 12.11 -6.44
N ASP A 536 -7.99 11.39 -6.83
CA ASP A 536 -8.01 9.94 -6.95
C ASP A 536 -7.56 9.22 -5.67
N GLY A 537 -7.28 9.94 -4.60
CA GLY A 537 -6.79 9.41 -3.33
C GLY A 537 -5.31 9.00 -3.40
N LYS A 538 -4.89 8.12 -2.48
CA LYS A 538 -3.53 7.58 -2.43
C LYS A 538 -3.23 6.73 -3.66
N ASP A 539 -1.95 6.69 -4.03
CA ASP A 539 -1.45 5.84 -5.11
C ASP A 539 -0.18 5.08 -4.78
N GLN A 540 0.06 4.07 -5.61
CA GLN A 540 1.20 3.16 -5.58
C GLN A 540 1.41 2.61 -6.99
N GLU A 541 2.63 2.78 -7.52
CA GLU A 541 3.04 2.29 -8.85
C GLU A 541 3.86 1.01 -8.71
N SER A 542 5.07 1.12 -8.16
CA SER A 542 6.07 0.05 -8.13
C SER A 542 5.74 -1.05 -7.13
N SER A 543 4.87 -1.98 -7.53
CA SER A 543 4.48 -3.13 -6.69
C SER A 543 5.64 -4.05 -6.33
N SER A 544 6.70 -4.10 -7.16
CA SER A 544 7.92 -4.87 -6.86
C SER A 544 8.84 -4.19 -5.86
N GLU A 545 8.86 -2.85 -5.79
CA GLU A 545 9.58 -2.16 -4.71
C GLU A 545 8.84 -2.25 -3.38
N ASP A 546 7.52 -2.38 -3.38
CA ASP A 546 6.75 -2.72 -2.17
C ASP A 546 7.08 -4.15 -1.65
N MET A 547 7.12 -5.12 -2.57
CA MET A 547 7.62 -6.46 -2.28
C MET A 547 9.07 -6.42 -1.76
N MET A 548 9.95 -5.62 -2.38
CA MET A 548 11.33 -5.46 -1.94
C MET A 548 11.40 -4.89 -0.53
N HIS A 549 10.59 -3.89 -0.20
CA HIS A 549 10.52 -3.31 1.13
C HIS A 549 10.16 -4.35 2.20
N ALA A 550 9.12 -5.17 1.99
CA ALA A 550 8.76 -6.25 2.91
C ALA A 550 9.88 -7.29 3.06
N TYR A 551 10.55 -7.64 1.94
CA TYR A 551 11.71 -8.52 1.94
C TYR A 551 12.91 -7.90 2.70
N ALA A 552 13.17 -6.62 2.54
CA ALA A 552 14.23 -5.90 3.23
C ALA A 552 14.00 -5.90 4.76
N ILE A 553 12.77 -5.65 5.20
CA ILE A 553 12.35 -5.75 6.61
C ILE A 553 12.60 -7.15 7.16
N LYS A 554 12.14 -8.19 6.45
CA LYS A 554 12.37 -9.59 6.82
C LYS A 554 13.86 -9.86 7.01
N MET A 555 14.67 -9.50 6.02
CA MET A 555 16.11 -9.78 6.05
C MET A 555 16.84 -8.96 7.11
N TRP A 556 16.43 -7.72 7.36
CA TRP A 556 16.97 -6.94 8.47
C TRP A 556 16.62 -7.56 9.82
N GLY A 557 15.38 -8.02 10.03
CA GLY A 557 14.99 -8.75 11.25
C GLY A 557 15.87 -9.97 11.50
N LYS A 558 16.12 -10.77 10.45
CA LYS A 558 16.99 -11.96 10.51
C LYS A 558 18.44 -11.63 10.90
N VAL A 559 19.00 -10.58 10.30
CA VAL A 559 20.41 -10.20 10.46
C VAL A 559 20.63 -9.49 11.79
N SER A 560 19.75 -8.56 12.14
CA SER A 560 19.80 -7.78 13.38
C SER A 560 19.30 -8.54 14.63
N LYS A 561 18.87 -9.79 14.42
CA LYS A 561 18.35 -10.73 15.44
C LYS A 561 17.06 -10.28 16.12
N ASN A 562 16.19 -9.58 15.38
CA ASN A 562 14.86 -9.24 15.81
C ASN A 562 13.83 -10.21 15.18
N ALA A 563 13.45 -11.24 15.95
CA ALA A 563 12.59 -12.32 15.46
C ALA A 563 11.18 -11.84 15.09
N ASP A 564 10.62 -10.87 15.82
CA ASP A 564 9.30 -10.31 15.51
C ASP A 564 9.36 -9.46 14.24
N LEU A 565 10.46 -8.74 14.00
CA LEU A 565 10.65 -8.03 12.75
C LEU A 565 10.77 -8.97 11.55
N GLU A 566 11.51 -10.07 11.69
CA GLU A 566 11.58 -11.11 10.65
C GLU A 566 10.19 -11.72 10.38
N ALA A 567 9.43 -12.02 11.45
CA ALA A 567 8.06 -12.54 11.34
C ALA A 567 7.10 -11.56 10.67
N ARG A 568 7.15 -10.27 11.02
CA ARG A 568 6.34 -9.22 10.38
C ARG A 568 6.67 -9.09 8.89
N GLY A 569 7.95 -9.10 8.53
CA GLY A 569 8.37 -9.06 7.11
C GLY A 569 7.92 -10.29 6.32
N ASN A 570 7.95 -11.48 6.93
CA ASN A 570 7.39 -12.70 6.33
C ASN A 570 5.88 -12.57 6.06
N LEU A 571 5.15 -12.09 7.06
CA LEU A 571 3.70 -11.92 6.98
C LEU A 571 3.31 -10.87 5.94
N GLN A 572 3.96 -9.70 5.95
CA GLN A 572 3.76 -8.65 4.95
C GLN A 572 4.02 -9.19 3.53
N LEU A 573 5.11 -9.94 3.34
CA LEU A 573 5.44 -10.50 2.03
C LEU A 573 4.38 -11.51 1.55
N SER A 574 3.81 -12.32 2.44
CA SER A 574 2.69 -13.23 2.12
C SER A 574 1.41 -12.48 1.75
N ILE A 575 1.05 -11.45 2.51
CA ILE A 575 -0.14 -10.63 2.23
C ILE A 575 0.02 -9.93 0.88
N ILE A 576 1.20 -9.35 0.60
CA ILE A 576 1.53 -8.75 -0.70
C ILE A 576 1.42 -9.80 -1.81
N ALA A 577 1.98 -11.01 -1.63
CA ALA A 577 1.91 -12.06 -2.64
C ALA A 577 0.46 -12.40 -3.03
N ARG A 578 -0.48 -12.36 -2.07
CA ARG A 578 -1.92 -12.57 -2.32
C ARG A 578 -2.61 -11.34 -2.90
N SER A 579 -2.46 -10.17 -2.27
CA SER A 579 -3.16 -8.94 -2.64
C SER A 579 -2.76 -8.46 -4.04
N LEU A 580 -1.49 -8.61 -4.42
CA LEU A 580 -1.02 -8.22 -5.75
C LEU A 580 -1.62 -9.08 -6.87
N GLN A 581 -1.94 -10.37 -6.64
CA GLN A 581 -2.68 -11.16 -7.66
C GLN A 581 -4.08 -10.63 -7.93
N ASN A 582 -4.68 -9.99 -6.91
CA ASN A 582 -6.00 -9.41 -7.03
C ASN A 582 -5.96 -8.02 -7.68
N TYR A 583 -4.93 -7.21 -7.39
CA TYR A 583 -4.96 -5.76 -7.68
C TYR A 583 -3.88 -5.25 -8.63
N TYR A 584 -2.77 -5.95 -8.82
CA TYR A 584 -1.64 -5.48 -9.64
C TYR A 584 -1.18 -6.44 -10.72
N LEU A 585 -1.29 -7.75 -10.51
CA LEU A 585 -0.74 -8.80 -11.39
C LEU A 585 -1.88 -9.65 -11.92
N TYR A 586 -2.32 -9.35 -13.13
CA TYR A 586 -3.54 -9.89 -13.73
C TYR A 586 -3.23 -11.11 -14.60
N LYS A 587 -3.47 -12.28 -14.02
CA LYS A 587 -3.74 -13.48 -14.82
C LYS A 587 -5.05 -13.33 -15.58
N SER A 588 -5.19 -14.08 -16.66
CA SER A 588 -6.38 -14.06 -17.52
C SER A 588 -7.66 -14.49 -16.78
N ASP A 589 -7.52 -15.19 -15.65
CA ASP A 589 -8.62 -15.62 -14.77
C ASP A 589 -8.91 -14.65 -13.62
N ASN A 590 -8.26 -13.48 -13.55
CA ASN A 590 -8.55 -12.47 -12.53
C ASN A 590 -10.03 -12.03 -12.62
N LYS A 591 -10.76 -12.21 -11.52
CA LYS A 591 -12.20 -11.86 -11.40
C LYS A 591 -12.46 -10.57 -10.62
N VAL A 592 -11.41 -9.95 -10.08
CA VAL A 592 -11.49 -8.78 -9.22
C VAL A 592 -11.49 -7.50 -10.05
N GLN A 593 -10.61 -7.41 -11.04
CA GLN A 593 -10.48 -6.26 -11.92
C GLN A 593 -11.42 -6.37 -13.13
N PRO A 594 -11.80 -5.24 -13.76
CA PRO A 594 -12.64 -5.25 -14.94
C PRO A 594 -12.01 -6.05 -16.09
N LYS A 595 -12.81 -6.86 -16.78
CA LYS A 595 -12.36 -7.67 -17.93
C LYS A 595 -11.76 -6.82 -19.04
N GLN A 596 -12.22 -5.58 -19.20
CA GLN A 596 -11.71 -4.60 -20.16
C GLN A 596 -10.30 -4.12 -19.82
N PHE A 597 -9.79 -4.38 -18.61
CA PHE A 597 -8.49 -3.88 -18.15
C PHE A 597 -7.44 -4.99 -17.96
N ILE A 598 -7.85 -6.20 -17.55
CA ILE A 598 -6.90 -7.28 -17.19
C ILE A 598 -5.96 -7.72 -18.32
N GLY A 599 -6.28 -7.44 -19.58
CA GLY A 599 -5.39 -7.70 -20.72
C GLY A 599 -4.07 -6.92 -20.68
N ASN A 600 -4.00 -5.86 -19.87
CA ASN A 600 -2.76 -5.11 -19.58
C ASN A 600 -1.73 -5.91 -18.77
N LYS A 601 -2.13 -7.02 -18.14
CA LYS A 601 -1.35 -7.88 -17.23
C LYS A 601 -0.86 -7.22 -15.94
N VAL A 602 -0.56 -5.92 -15.95
CA VAL A 602 -0.22 -5.16 -14.75
C VAL A 602 -1.11 -3.94 -14.58
N ALA A 603 -1.17 -3.40 -13.36
CA ALA A 603 -1.91 -2.18 -13.06
C ALA A 603 -1.36 -0.94 -13.77
N GLY A 604 -0.03 -0.79 -13.84
CA GLY A 604 0.59 0.53 -13.93
C GLY A 604 0.47 1.24 -12.58
N ILE A 605 -0.09 2.45 -12.56
CA ILE A 605 -0.31 3.21 -11.33
C ILE A 605 -1.71 2.88 -10.78
N LEU A 606 -1.75 2.32 -9.58
CA LEU A 606 -2.99 2.08 -8.85
C LEU A 606 -3.24 3.22 -7.87
N PHE A 607 -4.40 3.85 -7.99
CA PHE A 607 -4.95 4.82 -7.05
C PHE A 607 -6.08 4.18 -6.24
N GLU A 608 -6.51 4.84 -5.16
CA GLU A 608 -7.75 4.47 -4.47
C GLU A 608 -8.97 4.58 -5.41
N ASN A 609 -9.00 5.56 -6.33
CA ASN A 609 -10.16 5.81 -7.20
C ASN A 609 -10.03 5.29 -8.65
N LYS A 610 -8.80 5.02 -9.11
CA LYS A 610 -8.46 4.81 -10.52
C LYS A 610 -7.34 3.78 -10.67
N VAL A 611 -7.27 3.10 -11.82
CA VAL A 611 -6.08 2.35 -12.24
C VAL A 611 -5.67 2.80 -13.64
N ASP A 612 -4.40 3.14 -13.82
CA ASP A 612 -3.84 3.69 -15.06
C ASP A 612 -2.65 2.86 -15.54
N HIS A 613 -2.77 2.22 -16.71
CA HIS A 613 -1.70 1.42 -17.31
C HIS A 613 -0.69 2.35 -17.99
N THR A 614 0.08 3.04 -17.16
CA THR A 614 1.09 4.02 -17.52
C THR A 614 2.16 4.07 -16.43
N THR A 615 3.16 4.95 -16.58
CA THR A 615 4.10 5.29 -15.51
C THR A 615 4.23 6.80 -15.34
N TYR A 616 4.84 7.24 -14.24
CA TYR A 616 5.14 8.66 -14.02
C TYR A 616 6.24 9.22 -14.93
N PHE A 617 7.03 8.37 -15.60
CA PHE A 617 8.30 8.79 -16.22
C PHE A 617 8.54 8.28 -17.65
N ASP A 618 7.93 7.17 -18.05
CA ASP A 618 8.13 6.54 -19.37
C ASP A 618 6.87 5.76 -19.82
N PRO A 619 6.19 6.19 -20.90
CA PRO A 619 4.97 5.53 -21.38
C PRO A 619 5.25 4.24 -22.19
N ASN A 620 6.51 3.85 -22.41
CA ASN A 620 6.85 2.65 -23.15
C ASN A 620 6.46 1.37 -22.39
N ILE A 621 6.06 0.34 -23.13
CA ILE A 621 5.51 -0.89 -22.53
C ILE A 621 6.53 -1.61 -21.65
N GLU A 622 7.81 -1.59 -22.00
CA GLU A 622 8.88 -2.18 -21.20
C GLU A 622 9.05 -1.48 -19.84
N ALA A 623 8.75 -0.18 -19.76
CA ALA A 623 8.76 0.56 -18.50
C ALA A 623 7.50 0.25 -17.67
N ILE A 624 6.32 0.28 -18.30
CA ILE A 624 5.04 0.00 -17.63
C ILE A 624 5.03 -1.41 -17.03
N GLN A 625 5.54 -2.42 -17.74
CA GLN A 625 5.64 -3.79 -17.20
C GLN A 625 6.85 -3.93 -16.26
N GLY A 626 8.00 -3.36 -16.65
CA GLY A 626 9.27 -3.50 -15.94
C GLY A 626 9.27 -2.88 -14.54
N ILE A 627 8.51 -1.82 -14.31
CA ILE A 627 8.40 -1.18 -12.98
C ILE A 627 7.77 -2.12 -11.94
N HIS A 628 6.97 -3.11 -12.37
CA HIS A 628 6.43 -4.16 -11.49
C HIS A 628 7.35 -5.39 -11.34
N MET A 629 8.53 -5.37 -11.97
CA MET A 629 9.55 -6.43 -11.89
C MET A 629 10.76 -6.00 -11.04
N ILE A 630 11.15 -4.73 -11.12
CA ILE A 630 12.38 -4.22 -10.52
C ILE A 630 12.19 -3.95 -9.00
N PRO A 631 13.15 -4.31 -8.13
CA PRO A 631 14.34 -5.11 -8.39
C PRO A 631 14.06 -6.63 -8.41
N ILE A 632 14.86 -7.37 -9.18
CA ILE A 632 14.83 -8.84 -9.18
C ILE A 632 15.57 -9.36 -7.95
N LEU A 633 14.86 -10.05 -7.07
CA LEU A 633 15.32 -10.51 -5.76
C LEU A 633 14.85 -11.95 -5.49
N PRO A 634 15.30 -12.59 -4.40
CA PRO A 634 14.78 -13.89 -3.96
C PRO A 634 13.26 -13.89 -3.74
N SER A 635 12.65 -12.76 -3.39
CA SER A 635 11.20 -12.60 -3.22
C SER A 635 10.42 -12.51 -4.53
N THR A 636 11.07 -12.16 -5.66
CA THR A 636 10.40 -12.00 -6.97
C THR A 636 9.53 -13.18 -7.37
N PRO A 637 10.00 -14.45 -7.37
CA PRO A 637 9.18 -15.59 -7.79
C PRO A 637 8.13 -16.02 -6.76
N PHE A 638 8.17 -15.48 -5.53
CA PHE A 638 7.13 -15.70 -4.53
C PHE A 638 5.88 -14.86 -4.82
N VAL A 639 6.08 -13.63 -5.29
CA VAL A 639 4.99 -12.70 -5.65
C VAL A 639 4.61 -12.81 -7.12
N ARG A 640 5.60 -12.80 -8.02
CA ARG A 640 5.40 -12.95 -9.46
C ARG A 640 5.48 -14.44 -9.81
N ASN A 641 4.38 -15.15 -9.56
CA ASN A 641 4.32 -16.59 -9.83
C ASN A 641 4.60 -16.91 -11.30
N LYS A 642 5.06 -18.14 -11.54
CA LYS A 642 5.54 -18.58 -12.86
C LYS A 642 4.48 -18.45 -13.96
N ASP A 643 3.23 -18.78 -13.65
CA ASP A 643 2.13 -18.72 -14.62
C ASP A 643 1.83 -17.28 -15.04
N PHE A 644 1.81 -16.35 -14.08
CA PHE A 644 1.66 -14.92 -14.37
C PHE A 644 2.81 -14.39 -15.24
N VAL A 645 4.07 -14.73 -14.89
CA VAL A 645 5.24 -14.29 -15.67
C VAL A 645 5.21 -14.85 -17.09
N GLN A 646 4.72 -16.08 -17.28
CA GLN A 646 4.52 -16.67 -18.60
C GLN A 646 3.44 -15.92 -19.39
N GLU A 647 2.27 -15.66 -18.78
CA GLU A 647 1.18 -14.92 -19.43
C GLU A 647 1.57 -13.48 -19.82
N GLU A 648 2.33 -12.80 -18.97
CA GLU A 648 2.84 -11.45 -19.24
C GLU A 648 3.89 -11.47 -20.36
N TRP A 649 4.80 -12.44 -20.35
CA TRP A 649 5.77 -12.63 -21.41
C TRP A 649 5.09 -12.86 -22.77
N ASP A 650 4.11 -13.76 -22.83
CA ASP A 650 3.36 -14.05 -24.06
C ASP A 650 2.54 -12.84 -24.53
N ALA A 651 2.08 -12.01 -23.61
CA ALA A 651 1.33 -10.80 -23.94
C ALA A 651 2.21 -9.71 -24.57
N PHE A 652 3.46 -9.55 -24.13
CA PHE A 652 4.26 -8.35 -24.44
C PHE A 652 5.66 -8.58 -25.02
N PHE A 653 6.30 -9.71 -24.73
CA PHE A 653 7.74 -9.89 -24.96
C PHE A 653 8.08 -11.11 -25.84
N SER A 654 7.14 -12.04 -26.04
CA SER A 654 7.30 -13.18 -26.95
C SER A 654 7.39 -12.78 -28.43
N ASP A 655 7.67 -13.78 -29.28
CA ASP A 655 7.61 -13.66 -30.74
C ASP A 655 8.54 -12.57 -31.32
N GLY A 656 9.71 -12.39 -30.70
CA GLY A 656 10.73 -11.44 -31.11
C GLY A 656 10.54 -10.01 -30.57
N ARG A 657 9.42 -9.69 -29.90
CA ARG A 657 9.16 -8.34 -29.37
C ARG A 657 10.18 -7.87 -28.34
N ILE A 658 10.74 -8.78 -27.55
CA ILE A 658 11.85 -8.47 -26.64
C ILE A 658 13.11 -7.96 -27.37
N ASP A 659 13.28 -8.29 -28.66
CA ASP A 659 14.45 -7.89 -29.42
C ASP A 659 14.40 -6.41 -29.83
N ASP A 660 13.21 -5.84 -29.96
CA ASP A 660 12.98 -4.41 -30.27
C ASP A 660 13.34 -3.48 -29.11
N ILE A 661 13.37 -4.01 -27.88
CA ILE A 661 13.77 -3.25 -26.70
C ILE A 661 15.29 -3.14 -26.66
N SER A 662 15.81 -1.92 -26.58
CA SER A 662 17.26 -1.62 -26.63
C SER A 662 17.78 -0.83 -25.41
N ASN A 663 16.93 -0.57 -24.42
CA ASN A 663 17.24 0.14 -23.18
C ASN A 663 17.42 -0.81 -21.97
N ALA A 664 17.60 -0.24 -20.78
CA ALA A 664 17.86 -0.94 -19.53
C ALA A 664 16.76 -1.92 -19.08
N TRP A 665 15.51 -1.72 -19.52
CA TRP A 665 14.40 -2.59 -19.16
C TRP A 665 14.54 -4.00 -19.75
N LYS A 666 15.26 -4.15 -20.87
CA LYS A 666 15.53 -5.46 -21.49
C LYS A 666 16.13 -6.46 -20.49
N GLY A 667 17.10 -6.01 -19.69
CA GLY A 667 17.73 -6.86 -18.67
C GLY A 667 16.78 -7.22 -17.53
N ILE A 668 15.95 -6.28 -17.08
CA ILE A 668 14.95 -6.54 -16.03
C ILE A 668 13.94 -7.59 -16.51
N ILE A 669 13.44 -7.45 -17.73
CA ILE A 669 12.45 -8.36 -18.34
C ILE A 669 13.01 -9.77 -18.48
N TRP A 670 14.23 -9.92 -19.01
CA TRP A 670 14.90 -11.24 -19.09
C TRP A 670 15.15 -11.86 -17.71
N ALA A 671 15.52 -11.06 -16.72
CA ALA A 671 15.78 -11.55 -15.36
C ALA A 671 14.47 -11.99 -14.66
N SER A 672 13.35 -11.29 -14.89
CA SER A 672 12.02 -11.72 -14.46
C SER A 672 11.64 -13.06 -15.12
N TYR A 673 11.82 -13.16 -16.44
CA TYR A 673 11.53 -14.36 -17.23
C TYR A 673 12.41 -15.57 -16.89
N ALA A 674 13.54 -15.38 -16.18
CA ALA A 674 14.36 -16.47 -15.67
C ALA A 674 13.61 -17.38 -14.68
N SER A 675 12.48 -16.94 -14.10
CA SER A 675 11.59 -17.82 -13.31
C SER A 675 10.84 -18.85 -14.16
N VAL A 676 10.69 -18.58 -15.46
CA VAL A 676 10.00 -19.42 -16.43
C VAL A 676 11.02 -20.21 -17.26
N GLU A 677 11.93 -19.50 -17.94
CA GLU A 677 12.97 -20.03 -18.83
C GLU A 677 14.39 -19.62 -18.37
N PRO A 678 14.88 -20.16 -17.24
CA PRO A 678 16.18 -19.77 -16.68
C PRO A 678 17.37 -20.01 -17.62
N ARG A 679 17.25 -20.99 -18.54
CA ARG A 679 18.28 -21.26 -19.54
C ARG A 679 18.39 -20.14 -20.57
N LYS A 680 17.26 -19.66 -21.12
CA LYS A 680 17.26 -18.57 -22.11
C LYS A 680 17.78 -17.27 -21.50
N ALA A 681 17.35 -16.96 -20.28
CA ALA A 681 17.85 -15.81 -19.54
C ALA A 681 19.38 -15.93 -19.31
N TRP A 682 19.87 -17.09 -18.89
CA TRP A 682 21.31 -17.35 -18.77
C TRP A 682 22.06 -17.13 -20.09
N GLU A 683 21.56 -17.67 -21.20
CA GLU A 683 22.15 -17.50 -22.53
C GLU A 683 22.18 -16.03 -22.97
N PHE A 684 21.12 -15.26 -22.66
CA PHE A 684 21.07 -13.81 -22.91
C PHE A 684 22.16 -13.07 -22.11
N PHE A 685 22.23 -13.26 -20.79
CA PHE A 685 23.18 -12.53 -19.94
C PHE A 685 24.64 -12.97 -20.13
N SER A 686 24.88 -14.21 -20.53
CA SER A 686 26.23 -14.73 -20.79
C SER A 686 26.67 -14.58 -22.25
N SER A 687 25.82 -14.03 -23.12
CA SER A 687 26.13 -13.83 -24.54
C SER A 687 27.28 -12.86 -24.74
N ARG A 688 28.11 -13.12 -25.75
CA ARG A 688 29.16 -12.18 -26.20
C ARG A 688 28.59 -10.89 -26.80
N SER A 689 27.33 -10.92 -27.24
CA SER A 689 26.61 -9.76 -27.76
C SER A 689 25.88 -8.97 -26.66
N PHE A 690 26.02 -9.36 -25.39
CA PHE A 690 25.41 -8.63 -24.29
C PHE A 690 25.94 -7.19 -24.22
N SER A 691 25.02 -6.21 -24.21
CA SER A 691 25.37 -4.81 -24.07
C SER A 691 25.12 -4.31 -22.63
N PRO A 692 26.10 -3.65 -21.99
CA PRO A 692 25.92 -3.05 -20.66
C PRO A 692 24.76 -2.05 -20.57
N GLN A 693 24.35 -1.43 -21.69
CA GLN A 693 23.21 -0.49 -21.71
C GLN A 693 21.86 -1.16 -21.39
N TRP A 694 21.80 -2.50 -21.44
CA TRP A 694 20.61 -3.28 -21.09
C TRP A 694 20.51 -3.56 -19.58
N LEU A 695 21.39 -2.99 -18.76
CA LEU A 695 21.32 -3.05 -17.30
C LEU A 695 20.86 -1.71 -16.75
N ASP A 696 19.81 -1.75 -15.93
CA ASP A 696 19.45 -0.63 -15.06
C ASP A 696 20.60 -0.29 -14.10
N GLY A 697 20.68 0.97 -13.65
CA GLY A 697 21.71 1.42 -12.71
C GLY A 697 21.74 0.64 -11.39
N GLY A 698 20.59 0.14 -10.95
CA GLY A 698 20.42 -0.74 -9.78
C GLY A 698 20.49 -2.24 -10.08
N ALA A 699 20.72 -2.64 -11.34
CA ALA A 699 20.87 -4.04 -11.75
C ALA A 699 22.34 -4.46 -11.82
N SER A 700 22.59 -5.76 -11.72
CA SER A 700 23.92 -6.36 -11.81
C SER A 700 23.91 -7.55 -12.76
N LEU A 701 24.90 -7.60 -13.66
CA LEU A 701 25.10 -8.74 -14.53
C LEU A 701 25.49 -9.99 -13.73
N THR A 702 26.35 -9.81 -12.71
CA THR A 702 26.73 -10.89 -11.79
C THR A 702 25.51 -11.49 -11.11
N TRP A 703 24.59 -10.66 -10.60
CA TRP A 703 23.36 -11.14 -9.98
C TRP A 703 22.44 -11.83 -10.98
N PHE A 704 22.17 -11.24 -12.14
CA PHE A 704 21.24 -11.83 -13.12
C PHE A 704 21.75 -13.15 -13.70
N MET A 705 23.06 -13.27 -13.92
CA MET A 705 23.67 -14.54 -14.29
C MET A 705 23.59 -15.57 -13.15
N ALA A 706 23.88 -15.19 -11.90
CA ALA A 706 23.78 -16.10 -10.75
C ALA A 706 22.34 -16.55 -10.49
N TYR A 707 21.37 -15.64 -10.59
CA TYR A 707 19.94 -15.89 -10.45
C TYR A 707 19.43 -16.86 -11.52
N SER A 708 19.79 -16.63 -12.78
CA SER A 708 19.42 -17.49 -13.90
C SER A 708 20.10 -18.87 -13.81
N ALA A 709 21.40 -18.91 -13.52
CA ALA A 709 22.16 -20.16 -13.40
C ALA A 709 21.68 -21.03 -12.24
N GLY A 710 21.42 -20.44 -11.07
CA GLY A 710 20.91 -21.17 -9.91
C GLY A 710 19.60 -21.87 -10.25
N LYS A 711 18.66 -21.16 -10.88
CA LYS A 711 17.34 -21.72 -11.27
C LYS A 711 17.41 -22.78 -12.38
N SER A 712 18.44 -22.73 -13.22
CA SER A 712 18.60 -23.65 -14.34
C SER A 712 19.21 -24.98 -13.87
N ARG A 713 18.63 -26.13 -14.26
CA ARG A 713 19.18 -27.48 -14.01
C ARG A 713 20.43 -27.78 -14.85
N VAL A 714 21.38 -26.85 -14.92
CA VAL A 714 22.51 -26.88 -15.84
C VAL A 714 23.56 -27.86 -15.33
N SER A 715 23.39 -29.14 -15.69
CA SER A 715 24.56 -29.98 -15.97
C SER A 715 25.00 -29.67 -17.40
N LEU A 716 26.07 -28.88 -17.53
CA LEU A 716 26.72 -28.68 -18.83
C LEU A 716 27.46 -29.97 -19.18
N SER A 717 26.79 -30.90 -19.82
CA SER A 717 27.50 -31.91 -20.59
C SER A 717 28.08 -31.24 -21.82
N VAL A 718 29.39 -31.28 -21.93
CA VAL A 718 30.18 -30.80 -23.06
C VAL A 718 29.70 -31.52 -24.32
N ARG A 719 28.88 -30.88 -25.16
CA ARG A 719 28.68 -31.34 -26.54
C ARG A 719 29.91 -30.94 -27.35
N ALA A 720 30.89 -31.84 -27.37
CA ALA A 720 31.95 -31.81 -28.37
C ALA A 720 31.33 -31.94 -29.76
N LEU A 721 31.57 -30.97 -30.64
CA LEU A 721 31.40 -31.12 -32.08
C LEU A 721 32.23 -32.34 -32.53
N LYS A 722 31.56 -33.43 -32.91
CA LYS A 722 32.16 -34.39 -33.84
C LYS A 722 31.69 -34.02 -35.24
N ILE A 723 32.58 -33.32 -35.94
CA ILE A 723 32.63 -33.28 -37.40
C ILE A 723 32.77 -34.75 -37.87
N ARG A 724 31.86 -35.20 -38.75
CA ARG A 724 32.05 -36.43 -39.53
C ARG A 724 32.45 -36.01 -40.94
N CYS A 725 33.62 -36.48 -41.36
CA CYS A 725 33.96 -36.66 -42.77
C CYS A 725 33.02 -37.68 -43.43
#